data_AF-U4QS89-F1
#
_entry.id   AF-U4QS89-F1
#
_cell.length_a   1.000
_cell.length_b   1.000
_cell.length_c   1.000
_cell.angle_alpha   90.00
_cell.angle_beta   90.00
_cell.angle_gamma   90.00
#
_symmetry.space_group_name_H-M   'P 1'
#
loop_
_entity.id
_entity.type
_entity.pdbx_description
1 polymer ?
#
loop_
_entity_poly.entity_id
_entity_poly.type
_entity_poly.pdbx_seq_one_letter_code
_entity_poly.pdbx_strand_id
1 'polypeptide(L)'
;MFIRTCKNKKKNGKVYHSHQLVETLQTEKGPRTRILFSLGRLDLEPGRIKELEALFRERLEGTPPPKAAIPGLILASDPELVAIVEAAMRGDLTPGKKAKTPVPRPTGRAALDPDSLQTEENRSLGPEILAVDAWEQLGISSVLAREGFTPREQALACALTVGRLVAPGSERATHQWMRETTALGEILGTPEHLDVGPDALYTVSDRLLEKKEILESALVQNTRTLFPSDSLVFLYDLSNLYLEGAAKGNALARRGHSKEKRSDCPLISFSLVVDERGFPIASRIGPGNQSEPETLPEALDRLETLSGLSVFPGAKKPTLVMDRGIATKENIALMKTRGYHYCVVERRPVEKKYADLFEKARETFEWFAPHPERPHEGVWLHKILVPEAPTEKVTAGEGQDKTSPSTEPVARVLVLSTARKAKEDAMDALRETRFATALGALQRSIRKGSCVRPDIVSRRIGKILARFPSVAKYYTVLPVPADPVPQSGSKNGETKTPAGKGRKSTAPAGPRIADLVWTQNVKREERNLLTGTYVIETSHADRTGREIWSLYTTLTRVEDVFRNLKSDLGIRPVFHQKASRCMAHLFISILAYFLLSNIEHRLREKGETRSWKTLLTLFGTLWRTTVTGRDPHTGFDYRIRMTSKPEPEQRGILDKLGIKSLLRRVVSRVRSEKKEVEAPSGSST
;
A
#
# COMPACT_ATOMS: atom_id res chain seq x y z
N MET A 1 30.60 -29.31 25.27
CA MET A 1 30.07 -30.08 24.11
C MET A 1 31.22 -30.40 23.15
N PHE A 2 31.30 -31.62 22.61
CA PHE A 2 32.29 -32.05 21.62
C PHE A 2 31.75 -33.21 20.75
N ILE A 3 32.39 -33.51 19.62
CA ILE A 3 32.03 -34.63 18.73
C ILE A 3 32.89 -35.84 19.08
N ARG A 4 32.22 -36.95 19.45
CA ARG A 4 32.84 -38.23 19.78
C ARG A 4 32.78 -39.18 18.57
N THR A 5 33.92 -39.78 18.20
CA THR A 5 33.99 -40.84 17.20
C THR A 5 33.86 -42.22 17.86
N CYS A 6 32.82 -42.97 17.51
CA CYS A 6 32.56 -44.33 17.98
C CYS A 6 32.95 -45.36 16.90
N LYS A 7 33.65 -46.43 17.29
CA LYS A 7 34.02 -47.55 16.41
C LYS A 7 32.93 -48.62 16.46
N ASN A 8 32.24 -48.86 15.36
CA ASN A 8 31.16 -49.84 15.26
C ASN A 8 31.57 -51.02 14.37
N LYS A 9 31.16 -52.24 14.75
CA LYS A 9 31.42 -53.47 13.98
C LYS A 9 30.12 -53.99 13.37
N LYS A 10 30.06 -54.16 12.05
CA LYS A 10 28.91 -54.78 11.36
C LYS A 10 28.93 -56.29 11.55
N LYS A 11 27.76 -56.94 11.39
CA LYS A 11 27.60 -58.42 11.44
C LYS A 11 28.49 -59.17 10.43
N ASN A 12 28.91 -58.51 9.34
CA ASN A 12 29.84 -59.03 8.33
C ASN A 12 31.33 -58.77 8.64
N GLY A 13 31.68 -58.39 9.87
CA GLY A 13 33.05 -58.14 10.30
C GLY A 13 33.63 -56.77 9.92
N LYS A 14 33.00 -56.02 9.01
CA LYS A 14 33.49 -54.68 8.60
C LYS A 14 33.30 -53.65 9.72
N VAL A 15 34.37 -52.96 10.06
CA VAL A 15 34.39 -51.87 11.06
C VAL A 15 34.10 -50.54 10.36
N TYR A 16 33.29 -49.67 10.97
CA TYR A 16 33.07 -48.29 10.52
C TYR A 16 33.06 -47.32 11.71
N HIS A 17 33.39 -46.06 11.45
CA HIS A 17 33.38 -45.00 12.44
C HIS A 17 32.11 -44.16 12.30
N SER A 18 31.43 -43.87 13.42
CA SER A 18 30.29 -42.93 13.48
C SER A 18 30.61 -41.79 14.44
N HIS A 19 30.05 -40.61 14.18
CA HIS A 19 30.25 -39.41 14.98
C HIS A 19 28.97 -39.06 15.74
N GLN A 20 29.12 -38.65 16.99
CA GLN A 20 28.02 -38.23 17.86
C GLN A 20 28.38 -36.92 18.54
N LEU A 21 27.51 -35.91 18.50
CA LEU A 21 27.67 -34.71 19.30
C LEU A 21 27.25 -35.04 20.74
N VAL A 22 28.17 -34.85 21.68
CA VAL A 22 27.95 -35.16 23.10
C VAL A 22 28.21 -33.96 23.98
N GLU A 23 27.45 -33.89 25.06
CA GLU A 23 27.62 -32.94 26.15
C GLU A 23 28.08 -33.68 27.41
N THR A 24 29.01 -33.09 28.15
CA THR A 24 29.48 -33.65 29.43
C THR A 24 28.70 -33.02 30.57
N LEU A 25 28.03 -33.85 31.37
CA LEU A 25 27.28 -33.47 32.56
C LEU A 25 28.03 -33.99 33.81
N GLN A 26 28.15 -33.14 34.82
CA GLN A 26 28.64 -33.55 36.15
C GLN A 26 27.50 -34.25 36.90
N THR A 27 27.75 -35.46 37.39
CA THR A 27 26.80 -36.22 38.22
C THR A 27 27.48 -36.63 39.52
N GLU A 28 26.69 -37.00 40.54
CA GLU A 28 27.21 -37.44 41.86
C GLU A 28 28.19 -38.63 41.77
N LYS A 29 28.15 -39.40 40.67
CA LYS A 29 29.04 -40.55 40.39
C LYS A 29 30.15 -40.21 39.37
N GLY A 30 30.44 -38.93 39.15
CA GLY A 30 31.45 -38.43 38.21
C GLY A 30 30.90 -37.90 36.88
N PRO A 31 31.77 -37.45 35.96
CA PRO A 31 31.35 -36.88 34.68
C PRO A 31 30.74 -37.95 33.77
N ARG A 32 29.50 -37.72 33.31
CA ARG A 32 28.80 -38.57 32.33
C ARG A 32 28.56 -37.80 31.04
N THR A 33 28.51 -38.50 29.91
CA THR A 33 28.24 -37.89 28.60
C THR A 33 26.82 -38.17 28.13
N ARG A 34 26.09 -37.12 27.73
CA ARG A 34 24.77 -37.18 27.10
C ARG A 34 24.92 -36.95 25.60
N ILE A 35 24.24 -37.76 24.78
CA ILE A 35 24.23 -37.59 23.32
C ILE A 35 23.17 -36.53 22.98
N LEU A 36 23.57 -35.50 22.24
CA LEU A 36 22.68 -34.45 21.73
C LEU A 36 22.22 -34.77 20.31
N PHE A 37 23.15 -35.15 19.42
CA PHE A 37 22.85 -35.52 18.03
C PHE A 37 23.66 -36.74 17.60
N SER A 38 23.03 -37.64 16.83
CA SER A 38 23.72 -38.71 16.12
C SER A 38 24.04 -38.25 14.70
N LEU A 39 25.31 -37.96 14.42
CA LEU A 39 25.73 -37.35 13.15
C LEU A 39 26.04 -38.39 12.04
N GLY A 40 25.97 -39.68 12.36
CA GLY A 40 26.27 -40.75 11.41
C GLY A 40 27.75 -40.79 11.02
N ARG A 41 28.06 -41.20 9.79
CA ARG A 41 29.44 -41.20 9.30
C ARG A 41 29.74 -39.84 8.67
N LEU A 42 30.74 -39.14 9.21
CA LEU A 42 31.28 -37.90 8.68
C LEU A 42 32.68 -38.22 8.16
N ASP A 43 32.91 -38.04 6.87
CA ASP A 43 34.24 -38.17 6.27
C ASP A 43 34.89 -36.77 6.28
N LEU A 44 35.29 -36.29 7.45
CA LEU A 44 35.87 -34.95 7.68
C LEU A 44 37.26 -35.06 8.33
N GLU A 45 38.18 -34.17 7.94
CA GLU A 45 39.50 -34.02 8.58
C GLU A 45 39.36 -33.55 10.04
N PRO A 46 40.28 -33.92 10.96
CA PRO A 46 40.18 -33.57 12.39
C PRO A 46 40.04 -32.07 12.68
N GLY A 47 40.65 -31.20 11.87
CA GLY A 47 40.51 -29.74 12.00
C GLY A 47 39.06 -29.26 11.75
N ARG A 48 38.39 -29.86 10.77
CA ARG A 48 37.00 -29.55 10.39
C ARG A 48 35.99 -30.05 11.41
N ILE A 49 36.32 -31.09 12.18
CA ILE A 49 35.47 -31.55 13.29
C ILE A 49 35.39 -30.50 14.39
N LYS A 50 36.49 -29.80 14.69
CA LYS A 50 36.50 -28.69 15.68
C LYS A 50 35.71 -27.48 15.19
N GLU A 51 35.77 -27.17 13.90
CA GLU A 51 34.93 -26.12 13.30
C GLU A 51 33.44 -26.47 13.38
N LEU A 52 33.09 -27.74 13.14
CA LEU A 52 31.72 -28.24 13.27
C LEU A 52 31.23 -28.17 14.72
N GLU A 53 32.07 -28.49 15.70
CA GLU A 53 31.77 -28.30 17.13
C GLU A 53 31.48 -26.84 17.48
N ALA A 54 32.25 -25.90 16.93
CA ALA A 54 32.04 -24.47 17.16
C ALA A 54 30.69 -23.99 16.58
N LEU A 55 30.33 -24.47 15.38
CA LEU A 55 29.04 -24.15 14.75
C LEU A 55 27.84 -24.73 15.51
N PHE A 56 27.95 -25.97 16.01
CA PHE A 56 26.91 -26.53 16.89
C PHE A 56 26.74 -25.72 18.16
N ARG A 57 27.86 -25.25 18.74
CA ARG A 57 27.84 -24.40 19.93
C ARG A 57 27.14 -23.07 19.67
N GLU A 58 27.50 -22.38 18.59
CA GLU A 58 26.85 -21.14 18.15
C GLU A 58 25.33 -21.34 18.00
N ARG A 59 24.92 -22.42 17.33
CA ARG A 59 23.51 -22.66 16.99
C ARG A 59 22.66 -23.14 18.16
N LEU A 60 23.24 -23.89 19.11
CA LEU A 60 22.53 -24.43 20.28
C LEU A 60 22.53 -23.49 21.49
N GLU A 61 23.62 -22.75 21.70
CA GLU A 61 23.79 -21.87 22.87
C GLU A 61 23.39 -20.42 22.57
N GLY A 62 23.09 -20.07 21.31
CA GLY A 62 22.53 -18.76 20.92
C GLY A 62 23.41 -17.55 21.24
N THR A 63 24.69 -17.77 21.57
CA THR A 63 25.61 -16.72 22.01
C THR A 63 26.61 -16.43 20.88
N PRO A 64 26.73 -15.18 20.38
CA PRO A 64 27.80 -14.83 19.46
C PRO A 64 29.16 -14.96 20.17
N PRO A 65 30.26 -15.21 19.46
CA PRO A 65 31.56 -15.37 20.09
C PRO A 65 31.89 -14.14 20.95
N PRO A 66 32.61 -14.31 22.08
CA PRO A 66 33.07 -13.20 22.88
C PRO A 66 33.92 -12.28 21.98
N LYS A 67 33.63 -10.98 22.01
CA LYS A 67 34.37 -9.94 21.29
C LYS A 67 35.88 -10.11 21.54
N ALA A 68 36.58 -10.62 20.52
CA ALA A 68 38.00 -10.41 20.33
C ALA A 68 38.24 -10.15 18.84
N ALA A 69 38.83 -9.00 18.56
CA ALA A 69 38.97 -8.37 17.27
C ALA A 69 39.69 -9.22 16.22
N ILE A 70 39.08 -9.37 15.05
CA ILE A 70 39.75 -9.12 13.76
C ILE A 70 38.76 -8.30 12.90
N PRO A 71 39.03 -7.02 12.63
CA PRO A 71 38.26 -6.24 11.68
C PRO A 71 38.45 -6.83 10.27
N GLY A 72 37.36 -7.25 9.61
CA GLY A 72 37.36 -7.51 8.17
C GLY A 72 37.24 -8.96 7.69
N LEU A 73 36.97 -9.94 8.55
CA LEU A 73 36.74 -11.32 8.07
C LEU A 73 35.77 -12.09 8.99
N ILE A 74 34.47 -12.08 8.67
CA ILE A 74 33.64 -13.24 9.00
C ILE A 74 33.78 -14.16 7.79
N LEU A 75 34.68 -15.14 7.89
CA LEU A 75 34.69 -16.28 6.97
C LEU A 75 33.28 -16.86 6.99
N ALA A 76 32.57 -16.78 5.88
CA ALA A 76 31.29 -17.44 5.73
C ALA A 76 31.50 -18.91 6.13
N SER A 77 30.82 -19.34 7.19
CA SER A 77 30.89 -20.71 7.69
C SER A 77 30.74 -21.67 6.51
N ASP A 78 31.67 -22.64 6.41
CA ASP A 78 31.73 -23.54 5.27
C ASP A 78 30.34 -24.16 5.02
N PRO A 79 29.74 -23.99 3.82
CA PRO A 79 28.40 -24.46 3.53
C PRO A 79 28.20 -25.95 3.80
N GLU A 80 29.27 -26.75 3.71
CA GLU A 80 29.21 -28.18 4.02
C GLU A 80 29.03 -28.43 5.52
N LEU A 81 29.71 -27.68 6.38
CA LEU A 81 29.57 -27.80 7.83
C LEU A 81 28.21 -27.25 8.31
N VAL A 82 27.77 -26.12 7.75
CA VAL A 82 26.44 -25.55 8.04
C VAL A 82 25.34 -26.52 7.63
N ALA A 83 25.45 -27.16 6.46
CA ALA A 83 24.48 -28.17 6.02
C ALA A 83 24.40 -29.37 6.97
N ILE A 84 25.53 -29.81 7.56
CA ILE A 84 25.57 -30.89 8.55
C ILE A 84 24.86 -30.48 9.85
N VAL A 85 25.10 -29.26 10.35
CA VAL A 85 24.43 -28.74 11.55
C VAL A 85 22.92 -28.63 11.33
N GLU A 86 22.52 -28.02 10.23
CA GLU A 86 21.10 -27.84 9.89
C GLU A 86 20.40 -29.20 9.66
N ALA A 87 21.05 -30.17 9.00
CA ALA A 87 20.52 -31.52 8.86
C ALA A 87 20.41 -32.27 10.19
N ALA A 88 21.35 -32.06 11.12
CA ALA A 88 21.28 -32.61 12.47
C ALA A 88 20.12 -32.01 13.26
N MET A 89 19.94 -30.68 13.18
CA MET A 89 18.87 -29.95 13.86
C MET A 89 17.47 -30.31 13.35
N ARG A 90 17.33 -30.62 12.05
CA ARG A 90 16.08 -31.13 11.46
C ARG A 90 15.80 -32.60 11.81
N GLY A 91 16.77 -33.33 12.37
CA GLY A 91 16.64 -34.77 12.65
C GLY A 91 16.83 -35.67 11.42
N ASP A 92 17.35 -35.12 10.32
CA ASP A 92 17.50 -35.83 9.04
C ASP A 92 18.64 -36.87 9.06
N LEU A 93 19.57 -36.74 10.00
CA LEU A 93 20.72 -37.64 10.16
C LEU A 93 20.32 -38.90 10.94
N THR A 94 19.65 -39.84 10.27
CA THR A 94 19.39 -41.18 10.80
C THR A 94 20.55 -42.14 10.54
N PRO A 95 20.89 -43.06 11.46
CA PRO A 95 21.94 -44.04 11.25
C PRO A 95 21.54 -45.00 10.12
N GLY A 96 22.16 -44.86 8.94
CA GLY A 96 22.07 -45.84 7.85
C GLY A 96 21.35 -45.40 6.57
N LYS A 97 20.79 -44.18 6.48
CA LYS A 97 20.43 -43.61 5.18
C LYS A 97 21.66 -42.95 4.55
N LYS A 98 22.04 -43.35 3.34
CA LYS A 98 23.02 -42.62 2.55
C LYS A 98 22.48 -41.20 2.36
N ALA A 99 23.13 -40.21 2.99
CA ALA A 99 23.01 -38.84 2.53
C ALA A 99 23.30 -38.84 1.02
N LYS A 100 22.42 -38.22 0.22
CA LYS A 100 22.80 -37.89 -1.16
C LYS A 100 24.05 -37.04 -1.05
N THR A 101 25.18 -37.61 -1.48
CA THR A 101 26.48 -36.96 -1.41
C THR A 101 26.34 -35.59 -2.07
N PRO A 102 26.61 -34.48 -1.37
CA PRO A 102 26.83 -33.22 -2.04
C PRO A 102 27.95 -33.49 -3.04
N VAL A 103 27.65 -33.26 -4.31
CA VAL A 103 28.67 -33.35 -5.34
C VAL A 103 29.80 -32.38 -4.94
N PRO A 104 31.06 -32.83 -4.85
CA PRO A 104 32.18 -31.93 -4.56
C PRO A 104 32.23 -30.84 -5.64
N ARG A 105 32.33 -29.58 -5.23
CA ARG A 105 32.63 -28.46 -6.13
C ARG A 105 33.98 -28.77 -6.81
N PRO A 106 34.07 -28.78 -8.14
CA PRO A 106 35.35 -28.90 -8.79
C PRO A 106 36.15 -27.62 -8.53
N THR A 107 37.37 -27.77 -8.04
CA THR A 107 38.43 -26.76 -8.07
C THR A 107 39.04 -26.66 -9.48
N GLY A 108 38.18 -26.48 -10.50
CA GLY A 108 38.58 -26.42 -11.91
C GLY A 108 37.50 -25.76 -12.79
N ARG A 109 37.91 -25.13 -13.89
CA ARG A 109 37.00 -24.58 -14.90
C ARG A 109 36.33 -25.75 -15.63
N ALA A 110 35.00 -25.87 -15.55
CA ALA A 110 34.23 -26.77 -16.40
C ALA A 110 34.13 -26.16 -17.81
N ALA A 111 34.44 -26.94 -18.85
CA ALA A 111 34.18 -26.57 -20.23
C ALA A 111 32.75 -27.00 -20.58
N LEU A 112 31.87 -26.05 -20.87
CA LEU A 112 30.52 -26.35 -21.34
C LEU A 112 30.49 -26.23 -22.86
N ASP A 113 29.84 -27.20 -23.51
CA ASP A 113 29.55 -27.15 -24.93
C ASP A 113 28.53 -26.03 -25.21
N PRO A 114 28.88 -25.00 -26.02
CA PRO A 114 27.98 -23.89 -26.33
C PRO A 114 26.65 -24.34 -26.93
N ASP A 115 26.63 -25.40 -27.75
CA ASP A 115 25.42 -25.89 -28.42
C ASP A 115 24.48 -26.64 -27.47
N SER A 116 24.99 -27.05 -26.31
CA SER A 116 24.22 -27.71 -25.25
C SER A 116 23.61 -26.73 -24.24
N LEU A 117 23.91 -25.43 -24.34
CA LEU A 117 23.49 -24.45 -23.36
C LEU A 117 22.00 -24.17 -23.46
N GLN A 118 21.29 -24.32 -22.34
CA GLN A 118 19.88 -23.95 -22.22
C GLN A 118 19.68 -23.09 -20.97
N THR A 119 18.58 -22.34 -20.97
CA THR A 119 18.12 -21.59 -19.79
C THR A 119 16.76 -22.12 -19.36
N GLU A 120 16.61 -22.33 -18.06
CA GLU A 120 15.37 -22.79 -17.45
C GLU A 120 15.14 -22.06 -16.12
N GLU A 121 13.93 -22.16 -15.57
CA GLU A 121 13.55 -21.60 -14.26
C GLU A 121 13.88 -20.10 -14.12
N ASN A 122 13.60 -19.30 -15.15
CA ASN A 122 13.81 -17.85 -15.10
C ASN A 122 12.85 -17.21 -14.08
N ARG A 123 13.38 -16.75 -12.94
CA ARG A 123 12.59 -16.17 -11.86
C ARG A 123 12.97 -14.71 -11.59
N SER A 124 11.99 -13.88 -11.26
CA SER A 124 12.21 -12.50 -10.81
C SER A 124 12.90 -12.46 -9.44
N LEU A 125 13.75 -11.46 -9.22
CA LEU A 125 14.53 -11.31 -8.00
C LEU A 125 14.63 -9.85 -7.51
N GLY A 126 14.68 -8.88 -8.43
CA GLY A 126 15.05 -7.51 -8.10
C GLY A 126 14.15 -6.82 -7.07
N PRO A 127 12.87 -6.55 -7.40
CA PRO A 127 11.96 -5.90 -6.47
C PRO A 127 11.76 -6.68 -5.17
N GLU A 128 11.80 -8.01 -5.23
CA GLU A 128 11.61 -8.88 -4.07
C GLU A 128 12.74 -8.73 -3.06
N ILE A 129 13.98 -8.52 -3.49
CA ILE A 129 15.09 -8.25 -2.58
C ILE A 129 14.87 -6.95 -1.80
N LEU A 130 14.39 -5.89 -2.48
CA LEU A 130 14.10 -4.62 -1.82
C LEU A 130 12.97 -4.78 -0.78
N ALA A 131 11.94 -5.52 -1.15
CA ALA A 131 10.78 -5.77 -0.31
C ALA A 131 11.11 -6.66 0.92
N VAL A 132 11.91 -7.71 0.73
CA VAL A 132 12.36 -8.59 1.83
C VAL A 132 13.31 -7.84 2.77
N ASP A 133 14.21 -7.00 2.24
CA ASP A 133 15.04 -6.13 3.10
C ASP A 133 14.16 -5.23 3.97
N ALA A 134 13.16 -4.55 3.38
CA ALA A 134 12.23 -3.72 4.14
C ALA A 134 11.43 -4.52 5.19
N TRP A 135 11.02 -5.74 4.87
CA TRP A 135 10.32 -6.64 5.77
C TRP A 135 11.15 -6.99 7.00
N GLU A 136 12.44 -7.30 6.80
CA GLU A 136 13.38 -7.60 7.88
C GLU A 136 13.72 -6.35 8.70
N GLN A 137 13.95 -5.19 8.07
CA GLN A 137 14.20 -3.92 8.77
C GLN A 137 13.04 -3.55 9.69
N LEU A 138 11.80 -3.73 9.23
CA LEU A 138 10.59 -3.49 10.03
C LEU A 138 10.36 -4.55 11.12
N GLY A 139 11.17 -5.61 11.17
CA GLY A 139 11.13 -6.64 12.21
C GLY A 139 9.86 -7.50 12.17
N ILE A 140 9.16 -7.61 11.03
CA ILE A 140 7.86 -8.28 10.95
C ILE A 140 7.97 -9.76 11.32
N SER A 141 9.03 -10.44 10.84
CA SER A 141 9.33 -11.84 11.18
C SER A 141 9.38 -12.05 12.71
N SER A 142 10.04 -11.15 13.43
CA SER A 142 10.18 -11.24 14.90
C SER A 142 8.84 -11.07 15.63
N VAL A 143 7.98 -10.16 15.14
CA VAL A 143 6.65 -9.94 15.71
C VAL A 143 5.78 -11.18 15.47
N LEU A 144 5.78 -11.72 14.25
CA LEU A 144 5.02 -12.92 13.92
C LEU A 144 5.49 -14.14 14.72
N ALA A 145 6.80 -14.31 14.91
CA ALA A 145 7.34 -15.39 15.73
C ALA A 145 6.84 -15.30 17.19
N ARG A 146 6.83 -14.10 17.78
CA ARG A 146 6.29 -13.87 19.13
C ARG A 146 4.80 -14.19 19.23
N GLU A 147 4.05 -13.93 18.16
CA GLU A 147 2.61 -14.24 18.07
C GLU A 147 2.30 -15.70 17.68
N GLY A 148 3.31 -16.58 17.66
CA GLY A 148 3.13 -18.01 17.44
C GLY A 148 2.95 -18.42 15.97
N PHE A 149 3.49 -17.65 15.03
CA PHE A 149 3.57 -18.08 13.63
C PHE A 149 4.77 -19.01 13.46
N THR A 150 4.54 -20.17 12.86
CA THR A 150 5.62 -21.09 12.47
C THR A 150 6.51 -20.48 11.39
N PRO A 151 7.76 -20.94 11.20
CA PRO A 151 8.63 -20.45 10.13
C PRO A 151 7.99 -20.53 8.74
N ARG A 152 7.20 -21.58 8.49
CA ARG A 152 6.42 -21.71 7.25
C ARG A 152 5.37 -20.61 7.10
N GLU A 153 4.62 -20.31 8.14
CA GLU A 153 3.60 -19.28 8.11
C GLU A 153 4.18 -17.87 8.03
N GLN A 154 5.34 -17.63 8.64
CA GLN A 154 6.09 -16.38 8.47
C GLN A 154 6.53 -16.20 7.01
N ALA A 155 7.05 -17.25 6.36
CA ALA A 155 7.41 -17.22 4.95
C ALA A 155 6.20 -16.94 4.05
N LEU A 156 5.05 -17.54 4.35
CA LEU A 156 3.79 -17.30 3.61
C LEU A 156 3.24 -15.88 3.85
N ALA A 157 3.36 -15.34 5.07
CA ALA A 157 2.98 -13.96 5.38
C ALA A 157 3.87 -12.96 4.64
N CYS A 158 5.17 -13.24 4.57
CA CYS A 158 6.12 -12.47 3.76
C CYS A 158 5.74 -12.55 2.27
N ALA A 159 5.46 -13.74 1.74
CA ALA A 159 5.02 -13.91 0.34
C ALA A 159 3.73 -13.17 -0.01
N LEU A 160 2.74 -13.17 0.89
CA LEU A 160 1.51 -12.38 0.71
C LEU A 160 1.79 -10.88 0.64
N THR A 161 2.65 -10.39 1.52
CA THR A 161 2.94 -8.97 1.67
C THR A 161 3.86 -8.46 0.56
N VAL A 162 4.94 -9.18 0.26
CA VAL A 162 5.85 -8.88 -0.85
C VAL A 162 5.14 -9.04 -2.19
N GLY A 163 4.34 -10.09 -2.35
CA GLY A 163 3.54 -10.29 -3.56
C GLY A 163 2.56 -9.14 -3.79
N ARG A 164 1.92 -8.64 -2.73
CA ARG A 164 1.06 -7.44 -2.81
C ARG A 164 1.82 -6.19 -3.23
N LEU A 165 3.08 -6.03 -2.82
CA LEU A 165 3.91 -4.87 -3.17
C LEU A 165 4.48 -4.95 -4.59
N VAL A 166 4.92 -6.13 -5.02
CA VAL A 166 5.68 -6.35 -6.26
C VAL A 166 4.78 -6.72 -7.44
N ALA A 167 3.79 -7.58 -7.19
CA ALA A 167 2.88 -8.12 -8.20
C ALA A 167 1.43 -8.12 -7.67
N PRO A 168 0.84 -6.93 -7.43
CA PRO A 168 -0.47 -6.79 -6.81
C PRO A 168 -1.54 -7.59 -7.57
N GLY A 169 -2.23 -8.49 -6.86
CA GLY A 169 -3.22 -9.39 -7.45
C GLY A 169 -4.14 -10.01 -6.41
N SER A 170 -4.93 -11.03 -6.75
CA SER A 170 -5.63 -11.82 -5.72
C SER A 170 -4.66 -12.73 -4.97
N GLU A 171 -5.03 -13.26 -3.82
CA GLU A 171 -4.25 -14.26 -3.09
C GLU A 171 -3.96 -15.50 -3.96
N ARG A 172 -4.88 -15.83 -4.88
CA ARG A 172 -4.65 -16.85 -5.93
C ARG A 172 -3.59 -16.41 -6.95
N ALA A 173 -3.59 -15.15 -7.37
CA ALA A 173 -2.53 -14.63 -8.24
C ALA A 173 -1.18 -14.63 -7.52
N THR A 174 -1.15 -14.29 -6.23
CA THR A 174 0.06 -14.37 -5.39
C THR A 174 0.55 -15.81 -5.25
N HIS A 175 -0.36 -16.79 -5.12
CA HIS A 175 -0.03 -18.22 -5.12
C HIS A 175 0.68 -18.66 -6.40
N GLN A 176 0.16 -18.22 -7.55
CA GLN A 176 0.77 -18.52 -8.83
C GLN A 176 2.13 -17.82 -8.97
N TRP A 177 2.19 -16.53 -8.63
CA TRP A 177 3.40 -15.72 -8.66
C TRP A 177 4.53 -16.33 -7.83
N MET A 178 4.27 -16.76 -6.59
CA MET A 178 5.28 -17.39 -5.73
C MET A 178 5.79 -18.73 -6.26
N ARG A 179 4.96 -19.48 -6.99
CA ARG A 179 5.33 -20.80 -7.53
C ARG A 179 5.99 -20.74 -8.88
N GLU A 180 5.63 -19.79 -9.73
CA GLU A 180 6.02 -19.77 -11.15
C GLU A 180 6.91 -18.59 -11.52
N THR A 181 6.81 -17.46 -10.81
CA THR A 181 7.41 -16.20 -11.26
C THR A 181 8.61 -15.79 -10.42
N THR A 182 8.51 -15.80 -9.10
CA THR A 182 9.55 -15.21 -8.24
C THR A 182 10.56 -16.24 -7.70
N ALA A 183 11.75 -15.74 -7.35
CA ALA A 183 12.78 -16.45 -6.59
C ALA A 183 12.66 -16.22 -5.07
N LEU A 184 11.54 -15.65 -4.59
CA LEU A 184 11.32 -15.32 -3.18
C LEU A 184 11.66 -16.46 -2.22
N GLY A 185 11.31 -17.71 -2.55
CA GLY A 185 11.67 -18.86 -1.73
C GLY A 185 13.17 -19.03 -1.53
N GLU A 186 13.98 -18.75 -2.56
CA GLU A 186 15.45 -18.73 -2.46
C GLU A 186 15.95 -17.55 -1.62
N ILE A 187 15.31 -16.37 -1.72
CA ILE A 187 15.66 -15.19 -0.90
C ILE A 187 15.45 -15.48 0.58
N LEU A 188 14.33 -16.11 0.93
CA LEU A 188 14.00 -16.49 2.31
C LEU A 188 14.81 -17.69 2.81
N GLY A 189 15.55 -18.38 1.94
CA GLY A 189 16.32 -19.57 2.28
C GLY A 189 15.48 -20.82 2.56
N THR A 190 14.16 -20.77 2.33
CA THR A 190 13.22 -21.87 2.58
C THR A 190 12.20 -22.05 1.44
N PRO A 191 12.62 -22.44 0.23
CA PRO A 191 11.70 -22.63 -0.91
C PRO A 191 10.53 -23.59 -0.61
N GLU A 192 10.79 -24.65 0.15
CA GLU A 192 9.82 -25.66 0.56
C GLU A 192 8.67 -25.10 1.40
N HIS A 193 8.88 -23.99 2.11
CA HIS A 193 7.82 -23.34 2.88
C HIS A 193 6.78 -22.68 1.97
N LEU A 194 7.14 -22.34 0.74
CA LEU A 194 6.24 -21.75 -0.25
C LEU A 194 5.57 -22.80 -1.14
N ASP A 195 5.98 -24.07 -1.08
CA ASP A 195 5.29 -25.15 -1.79
C ASP A 195 4.05 -25.60 -1.00
N VAL A 196 2.96 -24.85 -1.20
CA VAL A 196 1.69 -25.02 -0.49
C VAL A 196 0.51 -25.01 -1.45
N GLY A 197 -0.63 -25.56 -1.01
CA GLY A 197 -1.91 -25.34 -1.67
C GLY A 197 -2.40 -23.89 -1.49
N PRO A 198 -3.29 -23.39 -2.37
CA PRO A 198 -3.75 -22.01 -2.33
C PRO A 198 -4.43 -21.63 -1.01
N ASP A 199 -5.11 -22.57 -0.35
CA ASP A 199 -5.83 -22.37 0.91
C ASP A 199 -4.93 -21.95 2.09
N ALA A 200 -3.64 -22.29 2.03
CA ALA A 200 -2.67 -21.89 3.05
C ALA A 200 -2.52 -20.36 3.12
N LEU A 201 -2.58 -19.67 1.98
CA LEU A 201 -2.51 -18.20 1.91
C LEU A 201 -3.76 -17.56 2.53
N TYR A 202 -4.94 -18.16 2.33
CA TYR A 202 -6.17 -17.70 2.97
C TYR A 202 -6.10 -17.87 4.49
N THR A 203 -5.60 -19.02 4.95
CA THR A 203 -5.41 -19.30 6.39
C THR A 203 -4.44 -18.32 7.05
N VAL A 204 -3.28 -18.07 6.43
CA VAL A 204 -2.29 -17.12 6.97
C VAL A 204 -2.83 -15.69 6.94
N SER A 205 -3.55 -15.29 5.89
CA SER A 205 -4.15 -13.96 5.82
C SER A 205 -5.23 -13.72 6.88
N ASP A 206 -6.02 -14.74 7.22
CA ASP A 206 -6.98 -14.65 8.32
C ASP A 206 -6.26 -14.52 9.68
N ARG A 207 -5.19 -15.31 9.92
CA ARG A 207 -4.36 -15.16 11.14
C ARG A 207 -3.67 -13.80 11.22
N LEU A 208 -3.21 -13.23 10.12
CA LEU A 208 -2.65 -11.88 10.09
C LEU A 208 -3.70 -10.85 10.52
N LEU A 209 -4.94 -11.00 10.05
CA LEU A 209 -6.05 -10.14 10.44
C LEU A 209 -6.40 -10.29 11.93
N GLU A 210 -6.40 -11.51 12.48
CA GLU A 210 -6.60 -11.76 13.93
C GLU A 210 -5.54 -11.06 14.80
N LYS A 211 -4.34 -10.87 14.26
CA LYS A 211 -3.21 -10.20 14.92
C LYS A 211 -3.01 -8.75 14.48
N LYS A 212 -4.00 -8.17 13.77
CA LYS A 212 -3.93 -6.83 13.20
C LYS A 212 -3.49 -5.79 14.22
N GLU A 213 -4.14 -5.77 15.38
CA GLU A 213 -3.91 -4.73 16.38
C GLU A 213 -2.50 -4.79 16.96
N ILE A 214 -1.97 -6.00 17.15
CA ILE A 214 -0.61 -6.26 17.65
C ILE A 214 0.43 -5.92 16.59
N LEU A 215 0.16 -6.26 15.33
CA LEU A 215 1.04 -5.96 14.21
C LEU A 215 1.13 -4.45 13.95
N GLU A 216 0.01 -3.72 13.92
CA GLU A 216 0.00 -2.26 13.78
C GLU A 216 0.79 -1.60 14.91
N SER A 217 0.52 -2.02 16.15
CA SER A 217 1.24 -1.57 17.35
C SER A 217 2.76 -1.76 17.25
N ALA A 218 3.19 -2.97 16.92
CA ALA A 218 4.62 -3.29 16.83
C ALA A 218 5.29 -2.56 15.67
N LEU A 219 4.63 -2.45 14.52
CA LEU A 219 5.15 -1.72 13.36
C LEU A 219 5.31 -0.23 13.64
N VAL A 220 4.35 0.41 14.31
CA VAL A 220 4.48 1.80 14.73
C VAL A 220 5.71 2.00 15.63
N GLN A 221 5.92 1.11 16.59
CA GLN A 221 7.08 1.16 17.48
C GLN A 221 8.39 0.94 16.72
N ASN A 222 8.45 -0.07 15.85
CA ASN A 222 9.63 -0.39 15.06
C ASN A 222 9.99 0.76 14.10
N THR A 223 9.02 1.32 13.38
CA THR A 223 9.21 2.47 12.49
C THR A 223 9.75 3.69 13.24
N ARG A 224 9.27 3.96 14.47
CA ARG A 224 9.79 5.06 15.30
C ARG A 224 11.20 4.83 15.81
N THR A 225 11.57 3.58 16.02
CA THR A 225 12.92 3.20 16.43
C THR A 225 13.89 3.35 15.26
N LEU A 226 13.46 2.95 14.06
CA LEU A 226 14.24 3.10 12.82
C LEU A 226 14.37 4.57 12.40
N PHE A 227 13.29 5.32 12.56
CA PHE A 227 13.18 6.71 12.14
C PHE A 227 12.62 7.51 13.34
N PRO A 228 13.47 8.05 14.23
CA PRO A 228 12.99 8.92 15.30
C PRO A 228 12.41 10.24 14.74
N SER A 229 11.31 10.73 15.34
CA SER A 229 10.69 12.02 14.99
C SER A 229 10.12 12.68 16.24
N ASP A 230 10.40 13.97 16.42
CA ASP A 230 9.85 14.79 17.51
C ASP A 230 8.45 15.33 17.19
N SER A 231 8.03 15.23 15.92
CA SER A 231 6.73 15.70 15.47
C SER A 231 5.69 14.61 15.61
N LEU A 232 4.63 14.90 16.34
CA LEU A 232 3.46 14.03 16.48
C LEU A 232 2.33 14.61 15.64
N VAL A 233 2.32 14.34 14.34
CA VAL A 233 1.22 14.77 13.46
C VAL A 233 0.48 13.55 12.97
N PHE A 234 -0.82 13.52 13.20
CA PHE A 234 -1.67 12.46 12.69
C PHE A 234 -2.62 13.00 11.65
N LEU A 235 -2.52 12.37 10.49
CA LEU A 235 -3.32 12.72 9.35
C LEU A 235 -4.38 11.66 9.17
N TYR A 236 -5.63 12.10 9.07
CA TYR A 236 -6.80 11.22 9.03
C TYR A 236 -7.64 11.50 7.79
N ASP A 237 -7.90 10.45 7.01
CA ASP A 237 -8.81 10.50 5.87
C ASP A 237 -9.64 9.21 5.76
N LEU A 238 -10.84 9.35 5.19
CA LEU A 238 -11.79 8.27 4.93
C LEU A 238 -12.00 8.14 3.40
N SER A 239 -11.73 6.97 2.84
CA SER A 239 -12.13 6.62 1.48
C SER A 239 -13.25 5.59 1.47
N ASN A 240 -13.93 5.47 0.32
CA ASN A 240 -14.73 4.31 0.02
C ASN A 240 -14.12 3.53 -1.14
N LEU A 241 -14.23 2.21 -1.06
CA LEU A 241 -13.76 1.24 -2.05
C LEU A 241 -14.96 0.49 -2.60
N TYR A 242 -15.03 0.33 -3.91
CA TYR A 242 -16.11 -0.43 -4.54
C TYR A 242 -15.78 -1.92 -4.57
N LEU A 243 -16.79 -2.75 -4.34
CA LEU A 243 -16.69 -4.20 -4.49
C LEU A 243 -17.26 -4.62 -5.84
N GLU A 244 -16.58 -5.55 -6.48
CA GLU A 244 -17.10 -6.22 -7.67
C GLU A 244 -18.12 -7.29 -7.27
N GLY A 245 -19.15 -7.47 -8.09
CA GLY A 245 -20.27 -8.36 -7.78
C GLY A 245 -21.28 -7.79 -6.77
N ALA A 246 -22.17 -8.66 -6.27
CA ALA A 246 -23.30 -8.23 -5.44
C ALA A 246 -22.98 -8.13 -3.94
N ALA A 247 -21.92 -8.80 -3.46
CA ALA A 247 -21.49 -8.83 -2.05
C ALA A 247 -22.62 -9.11 -1.04
N LYS A 248 -23.61 -9.95 -1.41
CA LYS A 248 -24.83 -10.18 -0.61
C LYS A 248 -24.55 -10.71 0.81
N GLY A 249 -23.46 -11.45 0.99
CA GLY A 249 -23.03 -12.00 2.28
C GLY A 249 -22.07 -11.10 3.06
N ASN A 250 -21.81 -9.86 2.60
CA ASN A 250 -20.90 -8.94 3.25
C ASN A 250 -21.68 -7.94 4.12
N ALA A 251 -21.56 -8.08 5.45
CA ALA A 251 -22.22 -7.19 6.39
C ALA A 251 -21.79 -5.72 6.27
N LEU A 252 -20.61 -5.43 5.72
CA LEU A 252 -20.07 -4.07 5.52
C LEU A 252 -20.44 -3.47 4.15
N ALA A 253 -20.84 -4.30 3.19
CA ALA A 253 -21.18 -3.84 1.86
C ALA A 253 -22.47 -3.00 1.90
N ARG A 254 -22.35 -1.70 1.56
CA ARG A 254 -23.48 -0.76 1.51
C ARG A 254 -23.40 0.11 0.27
N ARG A 255 -24.56 0.47 -0.30
CA ARG A 255 -24.62 1.45 -1.40
C ARG A 255 -24.53 2.85 -0.82
N GLY A 256 -23.81 3.73 -1.51
CA GLY A 256 -23.59 5.11 -1.09
C GLY A 256 -22.96 5.93 -2.21
N HIS A 257 -22.49 7.12 -1.86
CA HIS A 257 -21.81 8.00 -2.81
C HIS A 257 -20.36 7.53 -3.03
N SER A 258 -20.10 6.84 -4.14
CA SER A 258 -18.76 6.40 -4.54
C SER A 258 -17.88 7.60 -4.91
N LYS A 259 -16.70 7.73 -4.29
CA LYS A 259 -15.67 8.71 -4.68
C LYS A 259 -15.16 8.45 -6.11
N GLU A 260 -15.39 7.24 -6.64
CA GLU A 260 -15.02 6.81 -7.99
C GLU A 260 -16.17 6.87 -9.01
N LYS A 261 -17.34 7.39 -8.61
CA LYS A 261 -18.54 7.49 -9.46
C LYS A 261 -19.09 6.13 -9.93
N ARG A 262 -18.81 5.05 -9.19
CA ARG A 262 -19.41 3.73 -9.36
C ARG A 262 -20.67 3.63 -8.50
N SER A 263 -21.82 4.07 -9.04
CA SER A 263 -23.13 3.96 -8.37
C SER A 263 -23.79 2.59 -8.58
N ASP A 264 -23.22 1.76 -9.44
CA ASP A 264 -23.63 0.40 -9.77
C ASP A 264 -23.25 -0.62 -8.69
N CYS A 265 -22.14 -0.39 -7.98
CA CYS A 265 -21.53 -1.31 -7.03
C CYS A 265 -21.87 -1.02 -5.55
N PRO A 266 -21.84 -2.04 -4.68
CA PRO A 266 -21.72 -1.82 -3.25
C PRO A 266 -20.33 -1.28 -2.88
N LEU A 267 -20.24 -0.64 -1.72
CA LEU A 267 -19.03 0.00 -1.20
C LEU A 267 -18.68 -0.56 0.19
N ILE A 268 -17.41 -0.41 0.58
CA ILE A 268 -16.92 -0.45 1.97
C ILE A 268 -16.17 0.84 2.27
N SER A 269 -16.18 1.28 3.52
CA SER A 269 -15.40 2.43 3.98
C SER A 269 -14.02 1.97 4.46
N PHE A 270 -13.01 2.80 4.24
CA PHE A 270 -11.63 2.54 4.64
C PHE A 270 -11.03 3.84 5.16
N SER A 271 -10.69 3.89 6.45
CA SER A 271 -9.97 5.02 7.06
C SER A 271 -8.58 4.62 7.46
N LEU A 272 -7.65 5.57 7.35
CA LEU A 272 -6.25 5.38 7.69
C LEU A 272 -5.77 6.59 8.47
N VAL A 273 -5.10 6.32 9.59
CA VAL A 273 -4.29 7.31 10.30
C VAL A 273 -2.84 7.09 9.90
N VAL A 274 -2.17 8.14 9.44
CA VAL A 274 -0.74 8.12 9.11
C VAL A 274 0.01 9.22 9.85
N ASP A 275 1.31 9.03 10.02
CA ASP A 275 2.18 10.07 10.57
C ASP A 275 2.63 11.09 9.50
N GLU A 276 3.38 12.10 9.89
CA GLU A 276 3.92 13.14 8.99
C GLU A 276 4.84 12.61 7.89
N ARG A 277 5.43 11.43 8.10
CA ARG A 277 6.32 10.75 7.14
C ARG A 277 5.54 9.89 6.14
N GLY A 278 4.27 9.62 6.44
CA GLY A 278 3.37 8.79 5.65
C GLY A 278 3.36 7.32 6.07
N PHE A 279 3.87 6.97 7.25
CA PHE A 279 3.73 5.61 7.78
C PHE A 279 2.34 5.40 8.38
N PRO A 280 1.68 4.25 8.12
CA PRO A 280 0.43 3.91 8.81
C PRO A 280 0.61 3.79 10.31
N ILE A 281 -0.44 4.15 11.04
CA ILE A 281 -0.52 3.98 12.49
C ILE A 281 -1.70 3.09 12.86
N ALA A 282 -2.86 3.39 12.30
CA ALA A 282 -4.08 2.67 12.57
C ALA A 282 -4.91 2.66 11.29
N SER A 283 -5.55 1.53 11.02
CA SER A 283 -6.43 1.42 9.87
C SER A 283 -7.73 0.73 10.25
N ARG A 284 -8.83 1.17 9.63
CA ARG A 284 -10.16 0.67 9.92
C ARG A 284 -10.96 0.49 8.63
N ILE A 285 -11.77 -0.57 8.63
CA ILE A 285 -12.67 -0.90 7.53
C ILE A 285 -14.08 -0.95 8.12
N GLY A 286 -15.02 -0.28 7.45
CA GLY A 286 -16.38 -0.13 7.93
C GLY A 286 -17.43 -0.19 6.82
N PRO A 287 -18.70 0.11 7.16
CA PRO A 287 -19.80 0.12 6.21
C PRO A 287 -19.61 1.17 5.11
N GLY A 288 -19.87 0.81 3.85
CA GLY A 288 -19.60 1.69 2.70
C GLY A 288 -20.38 3.00 2.60
N ASN A 289 -21.44 3.16 3.38
CA ASN A 289 -22.27 4.37 3.45
C ASN A 289 -21.98 5.23 4.69
N GLN A 290 -20.90 4.93 5.41
CA GLN A 290 -20.51 5.66 6.61
C GLN A 290 -20.12 7.12 6.29
N SER A 291 -20.56 8.03 7.15
CA SER A 291 -20.25 9.46 7.02
C SER A 291 -18.84 9.76 7.54
N GLU A 292 -18.09 10.62 6.85
CA GLU A 292 -16.71 11.00 7.22
C GLU A 292 -16.56 11.58 8.64
N PRO A 293 -17.49 12.40 9.18
CA PRO A 293 -17.41 12.87 10.56
C PRO A 293 -17.59 11.79 11.62
N GLU A 294 -18.43 10.79 11.37
CA GLU A 294 -18.85 9.78 12.35
C GLU A 294 -17.72 8.82 12.72
N THR A 295 -16.64 8.82 11.94
CA THR A 295 -15.53 7.88 12.10
C THR A 295 -14.42 8.41 13.00
N LEU A 296 -14.38 9.72 13.28
CA LEU A 296 -13.33 10.34 14.10
C LEU A 296 -13.32 9.83 15.56
N PRO A 297 -14.45 9.72 16.29
CA PRO A 297 -14.42 9.31 17.70
C PRO A 297 -13.72 7.98 17.92
N GLU A 298 -14.06 6.97 17.11
CA GLU A 298 -13.44 5.65 17.20
C GLU A 298 -11.98 5.65 16.73
N ALA A 299 -11.61 6.52 15.78
CA ALA A 299 -10.21 6.70 15.42
C ALA A 299 -9.40 7.29 16.58
N LEU A 300 -9.98 8.22 17.37
CA LEU A 300 -9.36 8.75 18.57
C LEU A 300 -9.25 7.68 19.66
N ASP A 301 -10.32 6.92 19.93
CA ASP A 301 -10.29 5.79 20.87
C ASP A 301 -9.18 4.79 20.49
N ARG A 302 -9.01 4.54 19.19
CA ARG A 302 -7.94 3.67 18.69
C ARG A 302 -6.56 4.27 18.92
N LEU A 303 -6.37 5.57 18.68
CA LEU A 303 -5.10 6.24 18.95
C LEU A 303 -4.75 6.26 20.45
N GLU A 304 -5.76 6.41 21.31
CA GLU A 304 -5.60 6.38 22.77
C GLU A 304 -5.33 4.96 23.29
N THR A 305 -5.93 3.92 22.69
CA THR A 305 -5.60 2.53 23.06
C THR A 305 -4.24 2.09 22.54
N LEU A 306 -3.83 2.55 21.35
CA LEU A 306 -2.46 2.39 20.85
C LEU A 306 -1.44 3.12 21.75
N SER A 307 -1.87 4.16 22.47
CA SER A 307 -1.03 4.92 23.40
C SER A 307 -0.63 4.19 24.70
N GLY A 308 -1.02 2.92 24.87
CA GLY A 308 -0.40 2.01 25.84
C GLY A 308 1.05 1.63 25.48
N LEU A 309 1.46 1.86 24.24
CA LEU A 309 2.86 1.95 23.84
C LEU A 309 3.31 3.39 24.08
N SER A 310 4.60 3.66 24.25
CA SER A 310 5.19 5.01 24.37
C SER A 310 5.05 5.87 23.09
N VAL A 311 3.86 5.87 22.47
CA VAL A 311 3.51 6.60 21.24
C VAL A 311 3.57 8.11 21.46
N PHE A 312 3.52 8.57 22.71
CA PHE A 312 3.63 10.00 23.05
C PHE A 312 4.82 10.21 23.98
N PRO A 313 5.99 10.63 23.45
CA PRO A 313 7.10 11.07 24.30
C PRO A 313 6.61 12.18 25.24
N GLY A 314 6.71 11.96 26.56
CA GLY A 314 6.49 13.01 27.56
C GLY A 314 5.06 13.51 27.73
N ALA A 315 4.04 12.64 27.57
CA ALA A 315 2.62 12.97 27.81
C ALA A 315 2.01 14.07 26.90
N LYS A 316 2.69 14.47 25.81
CA LYS A 316 2.14 15.43 24.84
C LYS A 316 1.28 14.72 23.79
N LYS A 317 0.01 15.12 23.69
CA LYS A 317 -0.90 14.62 22.66
C LYS A 317 -0.49 15.11 21.26
N PRO A 318 -0.74 14.30 20.21
CA PRO A 318 -0.39 14.62 18.83
C PRO A 318 -1.28 15.75 18.30
N THR A 319 -0.83 16.39 17.23
CA THR A 319 -1.63 17.32 16.43
C THR A 319 -2.37 16.58 15.35
N LEU A 320 -3.70 16.71 15.32
CA LEU A 320 -4.55 16.15 14.29
C LEU A 320 -4.71 17.13 13.14
N VAL A 321 -4.44 16.66 11.93
CA VAL A 321 -4.66 17.43 10.71
C VAL A 321 -5.62 16.63 9.84
N MET A 322 -6.72 17.25 9.42
CA MET A 322 -7.80 16.57 8.70
C MET A 322 -8.49 17.50 7.71
N ASP A 323 -9.13 16.91 6.70
CA ASP A 323 -9.95 17.67 5.76
C ASP A 323 -11.24 18.20 6.42
N ARG A 324 -11.80 19.26 5.83
CA ARG A 324 -13.05 19.91 6.24
C ARG A 324 -14.25 18.98 6.31
N GLY A 325 -14.20 17.86 5.58
CA GLY A 325 -15.25 16.85 5.55
C GLY A 325 -15.43 16.19 6.92
N ILE A 326 -14.34 16.05 7.67
CA ILE A 326 -14.29 15.39 8.98
C ILE A 326 -14.35 16.43 10.11
N ALA A 327 -13.81 17.63 9.90
CA ALA A 327 -13.78 18.71 10.89
C ALA A 327 -15.16 19.40 11.08
N THR A 328 -16.13 18.70 11.67
CA THR A 328 -17.38 19.31 12.14
C THR A 328 -17.17 20.05 13.46
N LYS A 329 -18.13 20.89 13.85
CA LYS A 329 -18.06 21.61 15.14
C LYS A 329 -18.01 20.65 16.32
N GLU A 330 -18.79 19.57 16.25
CA GLU A 330 -18.83 18.52 17.26
C GLU A 330 -17.48 17.79 17.34
N ASN A 331 -16.86 17.48 16.20
CA ASN A 331 -15.55 16.83 16.14
C ASN A 331 -14.42 17.74 16.65
N ILE A 332 -14.47 19.05 16.37
CA ILE A 332 -13.52 20.02 16.94
C ILE A 332 -13.69 20.11 18.46
N ALA A 333 -14.92 20.19 18.96
CA ALA A 333 -15.20 20.19 20.39
C ALA A 333 -14.74 18.89 21.07
N LEU A 334 -14.91 17.74 20.41
CA LEU A 334 -14.41 16.44 20.88
C LEU A 334 -12.88 16.44 21.01
N MET A 335 -12.16 16.91 19.98
CA MET A 335 -10.69 17.00 20.02
C MET A 335 -10.21 17.90 21.15
N LYS A 336 -10.84 19.07 21.34
CA LYS A 336 -10.55 19.99 22.45
C LYS A 336 -10.78 19.34 23.81
N THR A 337 -11.94 18.71 23.99
CA THR A 337 -12.30 18.02 25.24
C THR A 337 -11.31 16.91 25.58
N ARG A 338 -10.82 16.20 24.57
CA ARG A 338 -9.79 15.18 24.73
C ARG A 338 -8.36 15.76 24.75
N GLY A 339 -8.15 17.07 24.70
CA GLY A 339 -6.82 17.68 24.79
C GLY A 339 -5.91 17.46 23.58
N TYR A 340 -6.48 17.20 22.40
CA TYR A 340 -5.71 17.13 21.16
C TYR A 340 -5.53 18.52 20.55
N HIS A 341 -4.32 18.80 20.08
CA HIS A 341 -4.11 19.92 19.17
C HIS A 341 -4.68 19.58 17.78
N TYR A 342 -5.15 20.59 17.05
CA TYR A 342 -5.73 20.40 15.73
C TYR A 342 -5.33 21.49 14.73
N CYS A 343 -5.38 21.16 13.45
CA CYS A 343 -5.24 22.08 12.33
C CYS A 343 -6.20 21.66 11.21
N VAL A 344 -7.20 22.50 10.92
CA VAL A 344 -8.32 22.17 10.01
C VAL A 344 -8.65 23.33 9.10
N VAL A 345 -9.14 23.04 7.89
CA VAL A 345 -9.62 24.10 6.99
C VAL A 345 -11.10 24.40 7.23
N GLU A 346 -11.41 25.68 7.36
CA GLU A 346 -12.75 26.20 7.59
C GLU A 346 -13.62 26.14 6.33
N ARG A 347 -14.94 26.28 6.55
CA ARG A 347 -15.92 26.25 5.45
C ARG A 347 -16.10 27.64 4.83
N ARG A 348 -16.56 27.65 3.57
CA ARG A 348 -16.84 28.86 2.77
C ARG A 348 -17.59 30.00 3.50
N PRO A 349 -18.59 29.75 4.37
CA PRO A 349 -19.25 30.83 5.11
C PRO A 349 -18.31 31.62 6.03
N VAL A 350 -17.29 30.97 6.59
CA VAL A 350 -16.26 31.62 7.41
C VAL A 350 -15.27 32.37 6.52
N GLU A 351 -14.85 31.79 5.39
CA GLU A 351 -13.98 32.46 4.41
C GLU A 351 -14.57 33.81 3.95
N LYS A 352 -15.88 33.87 3.74
CA LYS A 352 -16.60 35.10 3.35
C LYS A 352 -16.44 36.25 4.36
N LYS A 353 -16.25 35.96 5.65
CA LYS A 353 -16.07 36.99 6.68
C LYS A 353 -14.75 37.75 6.52
N TYR A 354 -13.82 37.19 5.75
CA TYR A 354 -12.49 37.74 5.51
C TYR A 354 -12.29 38.19 4.05
N ALA A 355 -13.37 38.35 3.28
CA ALA A 355 -13.31 38.72 1.87
C ALA A 355 -12.52 40.02 1.65
N ASP A 356 -12.75 41.04 2.47
CA ASP A 356 -12.06 42.33 2.40
C ASP A 356 -10.55 42.22 2.65
N LEU A 357 -10.14 41.28 3.51
CA LEU A 357 -8.71 41.00 3.75
C LEU A 357 -8.09 40.24 2.56
N PHE A 358 -8.84 39.33 1.95
CA PHE A 358 -8.36 38.59 0.78
C PHE A 358 -8.19 39.47 -0.46
N GLU A 359 -9.01 40.50 -0.61
CA GLU A 359 -8.89 41.48 -1.71
C GLU A 359 -7.53 42.18 -1.68
N LYS A 360 -7.05 42.53 -0.48
CA LYS A 360 -5.76 43.20 -0.25
C LYS A 360 -4.62 42.24 0.09
N ALA A 361 -4.82 40.93 -0.06
CA ALA A 361 -3.87 39.93 0.42
C ALA A 361 -2.48 40.08 -0.22
N ARG A 362 -2.39 40.43 -1.51
CA ARG A 362 -1.08 40.56 -2.20
C ARG A 362 -0.21 41.71 -1.66
N GLU A 363 -0.83 42.69 -1.01
CA GLU A 363 -0.16 43.86 -0.45
C GLU A 363 0.11 43.69 1.05
N THR A 364 -0.80 42.99 1.75
CA THR A 364 -0.83 42.95 3.23
C THR A 364 -0.37 41.63 3.82
N PHE A 365 -0.39 40.53 3.06
CA PHE A 365 -0.03 39.21 3.56
C PHE A 365 1.44 38.92 3.26
N GLU A 366 2.03 38.07 4.08
CA GLU A 366 3.38 37.60 3.92
C GLU A 366 3.48 36.55 2.81
N TRP A 367 4.40 36.73 1.87
CA TRP A 367 4.68 35.71 0.85
C TRP A 367 5.53 34.57 1.41
N PHE A 368 5.12 33.33 1.16
CA PHE A 368 5.84 32.12 1.54
C PHE A 368 5.86 31.10 0.39
N ALA A 369 7.06 30.68 -0.01
CA ALA A 369 7.26 29.61 -0.98
C ALA A 369 7.79 28.37 -0.25
N PRO A 370 7.02 27.27 -0.16
CA PRO A 370 7.45 26.06 0.56
C PRO A 370 8.65 25.37 -0.08
N HIS A 371 8.81 25.50 -1.41
CA HIS A 371 9.91 24.89 -2.17
C HIS A 371 10.62 25.97 -3.00
N PRO A 372 11.93 26.23 -2.77
CA PRO A 372 12.67 27.26 -3.50
C PRO A 372 12.65 27.06 -5.02
N GLU A 373 12.70 25.79 -5.47
CA GLU A 373 12.67 25.42 -6.88
C GLU A 373 11.28 25.50 -7.54
N ARG A 374 10.21 25.72 -6.76
CA ARG A 374 8.82 25.84 -7.26
C ARG A 374 8.14 27.09 -6.72
N PRO A 375 8.63 28.29 -7.07
CA PRO A 375 8.09 29.54 -6.55
C PRO A 375 6.62 29.77 -6.95
N HIS A 376 6.16 29.18 -8.05
CA HIS A 376 4.78 29.26 -8.51
C HIS A 376 3.77 28.53 -7.59
N GLU A 377 4.24 27.62 -6.73
CA GLU A 377 3.44 26.96 -5.69
C GLU A 377 3.35 27.78 -4.39
N GLY A 378 3.98 28.96 -4.34
CA GLY A 378 3.95 29.84 -3.18
C GLY A 378 2.56 30.39 -2.84
N VAL A 379 2.44 30.86 -1.60
CA VAL A 379 1.19 31.33 -1.01
C VAL A 379 1.40 32.62 -0.24
N TRP A 380 0.35 33.43 -0.13
CA TRP A 380 0.31 34.56 0.79
C TRP A 380 -0.37 34.14 2.09
N LEU A 381 0.22 34.50 3.24
CA LEU A 381 -0.19 34.08 4.58
C LEU A 381 -0.43 35.30 5.48
N HIS A 382 -1.52 35.25 6.25
CA HIS A 382 -1.76 36.20 7.33
C HIS A 382 -2.38 35.49 8.53
N LYS A 383 -1.69 35.54 9.67
CA LYS A 383 -2.14 34.93 10.92
C LYS A 383 -2.91 35.95 11.76
N ILE A 384 -4.06 35.54 12.27
CA ILE A 384 -4.88 36.28 13.22
C ILE A 384 -5.16 35.42 14.44
N LEU A 385 -5.23 36.04 15.61
CA LEU A 385 -5.72 35.39 16.83
C LEU A 385 -7.20 35.73 16.99
N VAL A 386 -8.02 34.71 17.22
CA VAL A 386 -9.47 34.87 17.38
C VAL A 386 -9.83 34.56 18.84
N PRO A 387 -10.46 35.50 19.56
CA PRO A 387 -11.00 35.21 20.88
C PRO A 387 -12.04 34.09 20.78
N GLU A 388 -11.97 33.10 21.67
CA GLU A 388 -12.89 31.97 21.63
C GLU A 388 -14.32 32.46 21.93
N ALA A 389 -15.27 32.22 21.01
CA ALA A 389 -16.67 32.50 21.27
C ALA A 389 -17.19 31.44 22.26
N PRO A 390 -17.98 31.83 23.29
CA PRO A 390 -18.54 30.87 24.24
C PRO A 390 -19.37 29.85 23.49
N THR A 391 -18.99 28.58 23.58
CA THR A 391 -19.71 27.47 22.96
C THR A 391 -21.03 27.31 23.68
N GLU A 392 -22.15 27.44 22.98
CA GLU A 392 -23.47 27.09 23.52
C GLU A 392 -23.42 25.64 24.03
N LYS A 393 -23.80 25.45 25.29
CA LYS A 393 -23.86 24.15 25.94
C LYS A 393 -24.77 23.22 25.14
N VAL A 394 -24.17 22.26 24.42
CA VAL A 394 -24.89 21.09 23.97
C VAL A 394 -25.21 20.29 25.23
N THR A 395 -26.49 20.18 25.56
CA THR A 395 -27.01 19.39 26.68
C THR A 395 -26.63 17.91 26.51
N ALA A 396 -25.51 17.51 27.12
CA ALA A 396 -25.19 16.11 27.38
C ALA A 396 -25.64 15.76 28.80
N GLY A 397 -26.29 14.59 28.92
CA GLY A 397 -26.88 14.08 30.16
C GLY A 397 -25.90 14.01 31.32
N GLU A 398 -26.49 14.08 32.52
CA GLU A 398 -25.83 14.20 33.81
C GLU A 398 -24.81 13.09 34.08
N GLY A 399 -23.64 13.48 34.56
CA GLY A 399 -22.70 12.61 35.27
C GLY A 399 -21.34 12.43 34.62
N GLN A 400 -20.46 13.44 34.71
CA GLN A 400 -19.03 13.27 34.98
C GLN A 400 -18.32 14.62 35.22
N ASP A 401 -17.29 14.57 36.05
CA ASP A 401 -16.57 15.67 36.70
C ASP A 401 -16.18 16.85 35.79
N LYS A 402 -16.43 18.06 36.31
CA LYS A 402 -16.10 19.34 35.69
C LYS A 402 -14.61 19.68 35.92
N THR A 403 -13.75 19.32 34.98
CA THR A 403 -12.52 20.10 34.73
C THR A 403 -12.87 21.27 33.82
N SER A 404 -12.72 22.49 34.33
CA SER A 404 -12.92 23.74 33.58
C SER A 404 -12.10 23.74 32.27
N PRO A 405 -12.68 24.08 31.11
CA PRO A 405 -11.92 24.18 29.87
C PRO A 405 -11.01 25.42 29.95
N SER A 406 -9.69 25.20 29.84
CA SER A 406 -8.71 26.27 29.66
C SER A 406 -9.02 27.04 28.36
N THR A 407 -9.35 28.32 28.48
CA THR A 407 -9.69 29.21 27.37
C THR A 407 -8.41 29.67 26.64
N GLU A 408 -7.78 28.75 25.90
CA GLU A 408 -6.65 29.11 25.05
C GLU A 408 -7.15 29.75 23.74
N PRO A 409 -6.55 30.86 23.28
CA PRO A 409 -6.97 31.54 22.05
C PRO A 409 -6.75 30.63 20.83
N VAL A 410 -7.71 30.66 19.89
CA VAL A 410 -7.60 29.90 18.63
C VAL A 410 -6.92 30.77 17.58
N ALA A 411 -6.00 30.20 16.80
CA ALA A 411 -5.36 30.89 15.69
C ALA A 411 -6.09 30.61 14.38
N ARG A 412 -6.18 31.63 13.51
CA ARG A 412 -6.56 31.44 12.11
C ARG A 412 -5.46 31.92 11.18
N VAL A 413 -5.21 31.17 10.13
CA VAL A 413 -4.29 31.54 9.05
C VAL A 413 -5.09 31.69 7.77
N LEU A 414 -5.14 32.92 7.27
CA LEU A 414 -5.71 33.26 5.97
C LEU A 414 -4.66 32.98 4.91
N VAL A 415 -5.02 32.19 3.90
CA VAL A 415 -4.09 31.77 2.84
C VAL A 415 -4.67 32.10 1.49
N LEU A 416 -3.90 32.76 0.63
CA LEU A 416 -4.20 32.90 -0.79
C LEU A 416 -3.21 32.06 -1.60
N SER A 417 -3.73 31.09 -2.36
CA SER A 417 -2.93 30.18 -3.19
C SER A 417 -3.25 30.33 -4.67
N THR A 418 -2.23 30.64 -5.46
CA THR A 418 -2.28 30.66 -6.93
C THR A 418 -2.58 29.30 -7.51
N ALA A 419 -1.92 28.25 -6.99
CA ALA A 419 -2.12 26.87 -7.43
C ALA A 419 -3.56 26.39 -7.18
N ARG A 420 -4.11 26.67 -5.98
CA ARG A 420 -5.53 26.36 -5.70
C ARG A 420 -6.45 27.15 -6.62
N LYS A 421 -6.16 28.45 -6.83
CA LYS A 421 -6.97 29.30 -7.71
C LYS A 421 -7.05 28.72 -9.11
N ALA A 422 -5.90 28.41 -9.72
CA ALA A 422 -5.83 27.80 -11.04
C ALA A 422 -6.59 26.46 -11.13
N LYS A 423 -6.49 25.62 -10.08
CA LYS A 423 -7.22 24.34 -10.01
C LYS A 423 -8.74 24.55 -9.93
N GLU A 424 -9.20 25.47 -9.09
CA GLU A 424 -10.64 25.80 -8.96
C GLU A 424 -11.19 26.41 -10.25
N ASP A 425 -10.47 27.36 -10.86
CA ASP A 425 -10.83 27.98 -12.14
C ASP A 425 -10.92 26.94 -13.26
N ALA A 426 -9.96 26.02 -13.36
CA ALA A 426 -9.98 24.94 -14.36
C ALA A 426 -11.18 23.99 -14.15
N MET A 427 -11.50 23.64 -12.90
CA MET A 427 -12.68 22.81 -12.59
C MET A 427 -13.99 23.51 -12.98
N ASP A 428 -14.05 24.83 -12.79
CA ASP A 428 -15.22 25.63 -13.10
C ASP A 428 -15.40 25.82 -14.60
N ALA A 429 -14.33 26.17 -15.31
CA ALA A 429 -14.32 26.25 -16.77
C ALA A 429 -14.81 24.93 -17.38
N LEU A 430 -14.31 23.79 -16.92
CA LEU A 430 -14.75 22.48 -17.40
C LEU A 430 -16.25 22.22 -17.14
N ARG A 431 -16.77 22.62 -15.98
CA ARG A 431 -18.20 22.47 -15.65
C ARG A 431 -19.06 23.42 -16.49
N GLU A 432 -18.59 24.63 -16.75
CA GLU A 432 -19.27 25.60 -17.61
C GLU A 432 -19.32 25.13 -19.05
N THR A 433 -18.21 24.62 -19.60
CA THR A 433 -18.20 24.03 -20.94
C THR A 433 -19.23 22.90 -21.05
N ARG A 434 -19.31 22.02 -20.04
CA ARG A 434 -20.30 20.94 -19.99
C ARG A 434 -21.74 21.46 -19.87
N PHE A 435 -21.95 22.50 -19.07
CA PHE A 435 -23.26 23.15 -18.90
C PHE A 435 -23.73 23.81 -20.20
N ALA A 436 -22.87 24.64 -20.81
CA ALA A 436 -23.12 25.30 -22.09
C ALA A 436 -23.34 24.29 -23.22
N THR A 437 -22.58 23.17 -23.24
CA THR A 437 -22.79 22.08 -24.21
C THR A 437 -24.17 21.44 -24.04
N ALA A 438 -24.63 21.22 -22.81
CA ALA A 438 -25.95 20.67 -22.54
C ALA A 438 -27.08 21.64 -22.95
N LEU A 439 -26.94 22.94 -22.65
CA LEU A 439 -27.87 23.97 -23.10
C LEU A 439 -27.89 24.10 -24.62
N GLY A 440 -26.72 24.11 -25.27
CA GLY A 440 -26.61 24.16 -26.73
C GLY A 440 -27.20 22.92 -27.42
N ALA A 441 -27.09 21.74 -26.82
CA ALA A 441 -27.76 20.54 -27.32
C ALA A 441 -29.30 20.67 -27.23
N LEU A 442 -29.82 21.24 -26.14
CA LEU A 442 -31.24 21.55 -26.01
C LEU A 442 -31.69 22.61 -27.02
N GLN A 443 -30.92 23.69 -27.17
CA GLN A 443 -31.16 24.75 -28.15
C GLN A 443 -31.24 24.20 -29.59
N ARG A 444 -30.29 23.34 -29.98
CA ARG A 444 -30.34 22.65 -31.29
C ARG A 444 -31.58 21.76 -31.44
N SER A 445 -32.00 21.07 -30.38
CA SER A 445 -33.23 20.25 -30.38
C SER A 445 -34.50 21.09 -30.53
N ILE A 446 -34.54 22.28 -29.93
CA ILE A 446 -35.62 23.27 -30.06
C ILE A 446 -35.65 23.81 -31.50
N ARG A 447 -34.52 24.31 -32.01
CA ARG A 447 -34.39 24.87 -33.37
C ARG A 447 -34.73 23.86 -34.48
N LYS A 448 -34.41 22.57 -34.27
CA LYS A 448 -34.78 21.47 -35.20
C LYS A 448 -36.27 21.07 -35.12
N GLY A 449 -37.07 21.68 -34.24
CA GLY A 449 -38.50 21.36 -34.08
C GLY A 449 -38.79 20.09 -33.27
N SER A 450 -37.78 19.35 -32.82
CA SER A 450 -37.94 18.08 -32.08
C SER A 450 -38.43 18.26 -30.64
N CYS A 451 -38.35 19.48 -30.08
CA CYS A 451 -38.73 19.78 -28.71
C CYS A 451 -39.24 21.23 -28.61
N VAL A 452 -40.52 21.46 -28.92
CA VAL A 452 -41.10 22.81 -29.03
C VAL A 452 -42.15 23.14 -27.97
N ARG A 453 -42.61 22.14 -27.19
CA ARG A 453 -43.64 22.34 -26.17
C ARG A 453 -43.04 22.97 -24.89
N PRO A 454 -43.62 24.06 -24.34
CA PRO A 454 -43.08 24.78 -23.19
C PRO A 454 -42.89 23.92 -21.94
N ASP A 455 -43.79 22.96 -21.68
CA ASP A 455 -43.73 22.05 -20.54
C ASP A 455 -42.52 21.11 -20.62
N ILE A 456 -42.24 20.55 -21.80
CA ILE A 456 -41.08 19.68 -22.04
C ILE A 456 -39.80 20.49 -21.95
N VAL A 457 -39.75 21.67 -22.58
CA VAL A 457 -38.57 22.54 -22.58
C VAL A 457 -38.24 22.95 -21.15
N SER A 458 -39.22 23.41 -20.37
CA SER A 458 -39.04 23.78 -18.96
C SER A 458 -38.54 22.60 -18.12
N ARG A 459 -39.08 21.39 -18.31
CA ARG A 459 -38.60 20.19 -17.62
C ARG A 459 -37.16 19.83 -17.99
N ARG A 460 -36.77 19.98 -19.26
CA ARG A 460 -35.40 19.73 -19.71
C ARG A 460 -34.42 20.78 -19.20
N ILE A 461 -34.80 22.06 -19.20
CA ILE A 461 -34.04 23.13 -18.54
C ILE A 461 -33.85 22.77 -17.06
N GLY A 462 -34.93 22.42 -16.34
CA GLY A 462 -34.86 21.99 -14.94
C GLY A 462 -33.90 20.83 -14.70
N LYS A 463 -33.92 19.80 -15.56
CA LYS A 463 -32.95 18.68 -15.49
C LYS A 463 -31.51 19.13 -15.70
N ILE A 464 -31.26 20.05 -16.63
CA ILE A 464 -29.91 20.58 -16.89
C ILE A 464 -29.46 21.42 -15.68
N LEU A 465 -30.31 22.30 -15.16
CA LEU A 465 -30.00 23.10 -13.97
C LEU A 465 -29.72 22.22 -12.74
N ALA A 466 -30.53 21.18 -12.52
CA ALA A 466 -30.34 20.21 -11.43
C ALA A 466 -29.08 19.35 -11.59
N ARG A 467 -28.62 19.12 -12.82
CA ARG A 467 -27.37 18.40 -13.11
C ARG A 467 -26.12 19.24 -12.81
N PHE A 468 -26.23 20.56 -12.88
CA PHE A 468 -25.11 21.49 -12.69
C PHE A 468 -25.42 22.59 -11.65
N PRO A 469 -25.83 22.26 -10.42
CA PRO A 469 -26.34 23.23 -9.44
C PRO A 469 -25.31 24.29 -9.06
N SER A 470 -24.00 23.96 -9.07
CA SER A 470 -22.92 24.89 -8.74
C SER A 470 -22.71 25.99 -9.77
N VAL A 471 -23.02 25.73 -11.05
CA VAL A 471 -22.86 26.67 -12.17
C VAL A 471 -24.19 27.36 -12.48
N ALA A 472 -25.28 26.59 -12.45
CA ALA A 472 -26.64 27.04 -12.78
C ALA A 472 -27.06 28.32 -12.04
N LYS A 473 -26.69 28.47 -10.76
CA LYS A 473 -26.99 29.67 -9.96
C LYS A 473 -26.42 30.99 -10.51
N TYR A 474 -25.43 30.90 -11.40
CA TYR A 474 -24.79 32.07 -12.04
C TYR A 474 -25.34 32.37 -13.43
N TYR A 475 -26.32 31.60 -13.92
CA TYR A 475 -26.90 31.82 -15.24
C TYR A 475 -28.41 31.97 -15.16
N THR A 476 -28.93 32.92 -15.91
CA THR A 476 -30.36 33.08 -16.14
C THR A 476 -30.66 32.44 -17.50
N VAL A 477 -31.49 31.40 -17.52
CA VAL A 477 -31.82 30.64 -18.74
C VAL A 477 -33.29 30.90 -19.10
N LEU A 478 -33.52 31.49 -20.27
CA LEU A 478 -34.85 31.92 -20.72
C LEU A 478 -35.20 31.28 -22.07
N PRO A 479 -36.35 30.59 -22.18
CA PRO A 479 -36.87 30.14 -23.46
C PRO A 479 -37.48 31.32 -24.23
N VAL A 480 -37.26 31.37 -25.55
CA VAL A 480 -37.79 32.42 -26.44
C VAL A 480 -39.04 31.88 -27.14
N PRO A 481 -40.23 32.49 -26.95
CA PRO A 481 -41.45 32.09 -27.67
C PRO A 481 -41.31 32.26 -29.19
N ALA A 482 -41.99 31.42 -29.97
CA ALA A 482 -42.14 31.62 -31.40
C ALA A 482 -43.16 32.71 -31.69
N ASP A 483 -42.90 33.59 -32.66
CA ASP A 483 -43.89 34.59 -33.11
C ASP A 483 -45.18 33.90 -33.60
N PRO A 484 -46.36 34.48 -33.33
CA PRO A 484 -47.61 33.95 -33.86
C PRO A 484 -47.61 34.05 -35.38
N VAL A 485 -47.68 32.92 -36.06
CA VAL A 485 -47.79 32.84 -37.52
C VAL A 485 -49.10 33.53 -37.96
N PRO A 486 -49.09 34.47 -38.92
CA PRO A 486 -50.32 35.00 -39.51
C PRO A 486 -51.03 33.87 -40.27
N GLN A 487 -52.33 33.67 -40.00
CA GLN A 487 -53.14 32.71 -40.76
C GLN A 487 -53.25 33.19 -42.23
N SER A 488 -52.45 32.61 -43.13
CA SER A 488 -52.62 32.82 -44.58
C SER A 488 -53.81 32.00 -45.06
N GLY A 489 -54.68 32.65 -45.84
CA GLY A 489 -56.02 32.20 -46.17
C GLY A 489 -56.14 30.90 -46.96
N SER A 490 -57.32 30.31 -46.77
CA SER A 490 -57.92 29.21 -47.51
C SER A 490 -57.81 29.37 -49.04
N LYS A 491 -57.34 28.33 -49.74
CA LYS A 491 -57.87 27.97 -51.06
C LYS A 491 -58.01 26.45 -51.19
N ASN A 492 -59.23 26.07 -51.52
CA ASN A 492 -59.71 24.72 -51.80
C ASN A 492 -59.02 24.06 -52.99
N GLY A 493 -58.93 22.73 -52.95
CA GLY A 493 -58.60 21.88 -54.08
C GLY A 493 -58.79 20.41 -53.69
N GLU A 494 -59.97 19.87 -53.98
CA GLU A 494 -60.35 18.47 -53.77
C GLU A 494 -59.56 17.51 -54.67
N THR A 495 -59.16 16.34 -54.15
CA THR A 495 -59.31 15.04 -54.83
C THR A 495 -59.05 13.86 -53.87
N LYS A 496 -59.58 12.69 -54.25
CA LYS A 496 -60.06 11.58 -53.41
C LYS A 496 -58.96 10.61 -52.89
N THR A 497 -59.23 10.06 -51.70
CA THR A 497 -58.81 8.84 -50.93
C THR A 497 -58.18 7.62 -51.67
N PRO A 498 -57.60 6.57 -50.99
CA PRO A 498 -57.60 6.25 -49.54
C PRO A 498 -56.33 5.61 -48.89
N ALA A 499 -56.44 5.43 -47.57
CA ALA A 499 -55.84 4.38 -46.72
C ALA A 499 -54.36 4.46 -46.32
N GLY A 500 -54.13 4.96 -45.10
CA GLY A 500 -52.93 4.71 -44.30
C GLY A 500 -53.22 4.99 -42.83
N LYS A 501 -53.38 3.94 -42.02
CA LYS A 501 -53.57 4.02 -40.57
C LYS A 501 -52.36 4.71 -39.93
N GLY A 502 -52.52 5.98 -39.57
CA GLY A 502 -51.62 6.71 -38.68
C GLY A 502 -52.45 7.58 -37.77
N ARG A 503 -52.45 7.29 -36.47
CA ARG A 503 -52.97 8.16 -35.41
C ARG A 503 -52.31 9.54 -35.56
N LYS A 504 -52.95 10.47 -36.27
CA LYS A 504 -52.64 11.90 -36.16
C LYS A 504 -53.23 12.37 -34.83
N SER A 505 -52.37 12.46 -33.81
CA SER A 505 -52.70 13.24 -32.62
C SER A 505 -52.83 14.70 -33.02
N THR A 506 -54.06 15.20 -33.08
CA THR A 506 -54.38 16.62 -33.10
C THR A 506 -54.02 17.21 -31.75
N ALA A 507 -52.74 17.58 -31.57
CA ALA A 507 -52.32 18.39 -30.44
C ALA A 507 -52.77 19.85 -30.69
N PRO A 508 -53.39 20.53 -29.72
CA PRO A 508 -53.82 21.91 -29.88
C PRO A 508 -52.61 22.82 -30.11
N ALA A 509 -52.83 23.92 -30.84
CA ALA A 509 -51.84 24.98 -31.07
C ALA A 509 -51.54 25.75 -29.78
N GLY A 510 -50.81 25.10 -28.86
CA GLY A 510 -50.24 25.74 -27.68
C GLY A 510 -49.03 26.59 -28.03
N PRO A 511 -48.65 27.55 -27.18
CA PRO A 511 -47.47 28.39 -27.36
C PRO A 511 -46.23 27.51 -27.62
N ARG A 512 -45.43 27.85 -28.62
CA ARG A 512 -44.21 27.10 -28.99
C ARG A 512 -42.98 27.89 -28.61
N ILE A 513 -41.91 27.19 -28.27
CA ILE A 513 -40.59 27.79 -28.04
C ILE A 513 -39.77 27.69 -29.33
N ALA A 514 -39.25 28.81 -29.81
CA ALA A 514 -38.41 28.89 -31.01
C ALA A 514 -36.92 28.78 -30.69
N ASP A 515 -36.50 29.29 -29.52
CA ASP A 515 -35.09 29.30 -29.15
C ASP A 515 -34.88 29.26 -27.62
N LEU A 516 -33.61 29.22 -27.22
CA LEU A 516 -33.16 29.24 -25.83
C LEU A 516 -31.98 30.20 -25.69
N VAL A 517 -32.07 31.16 -24.78
CA VAL A 517 -31.00 32.13 -24.49
C VAL A 517 -30.59 32.02 -23.04
N TRP A 518 -29.32 32.25 -22.74
CA TRP A 518 -28.82 32.30 -21.36
C TRP A 518 -27.80 33.43 -21.17
N THR A 519 -27.86 34.09 -20.01
CA THR A 519 -26.98 35.21 -19.62
C THR A 519 -26.29 34.92 -18.28
N GLN A 520 -25.09 35.47 -18.07
CA GLN A 520 -24.29 35.28 -16.85
C GLN A 520 -24.57 36.40 -15.83
N ASN A 521 -24.69 36.04 -14.55
CA ASN A 521 -25.07 36.93 -13.44
C ASN A 521 -23.85 37.47 -12.66
N VAL A 522 -23.98 38.67 -12.07
CA VAL A 522 -22.94 39.38 -11.26
C VAL A 522 -22.42 38.56 -10.07
N LYS A 523 -23.26 37.69 -9.46
CA LYS A 523 -22.86 36.78 -8.35
C LYS A 523 -21.66 35.88 -8.67
N ARG A 524 -21.24 35.80 -9.94
CA ARG A 524 -20.02 35.11 -10.33
C ARG A 524 -18.74 35.86 -9.91
N GLU A 525 -18.75 37.19 -9.94
CA GLU A 525 -17.56 38.00 -9.64
C GLU A 525 -17.13 37.84 -8.18
N GLU A 526 -18.08 37.88 -7.23
CA GLU A 526 -17.82 37.58 -5.80
C GLU A 526 -17.20 36.20 -5.57
N ARG A 527 -17.55 35.22 -6.41
CA ARG A 527 -16.96 33.88 -6.34
C ARG A 527 -15.49 33.91 -6.76
N ASN A 528 -15.15 34.68 -7.79
CA ASN A 528 -13.78 34.81 -8.29
C ASN A 528 -12.84 35.42 -7.23
N LEU A 529 -13.36 36.26 -6.32
CA LEU A 529 -12.60 36.85 -5.22
C LEU A 529 -12.14 35.80 -4.19
N LEU A 530 -13.01 34.85 -3.84
CA LEU A 530 -12.71 33.77 -2.90
C LEU A 530 -12.09 32.53 -3.60
N THR A 531 -11.85 32.57 -4.91
CA THR A 531 -11.18 31.46 -5.58
C THR A 531 -9.72 31.38 -5.13
N GLY A 532 -9.28 30.20 -4.70
CA GLY A 532 -7.90 30.01 -4.25
C GLY A 532 -7.63 30.35 -2.78
N THR A 533 -8.65 30.71 -2.00
CA THR A 533 -8.49 31.03 -0.58
C THR A 533 -8.58 29.79 0.32
N TYR A 534 -7.84 29.80 1.43
CA TYR A 534 -8.06 28.93 2.58
C TYR A 534 -8.21 29.79 3.83
N VAL A 535 -9.04 29.36 4.76
CA VAL A 535 -8.98 29.80 6.16
C VAL A 535 -8.68 28.56 6.98
N ILE A 536 -7.51 28.53 7.61
CA ILE A 536 -7.08 27.40 8.44
C ILE A 536 -7.31 27.80 9.89
N GLU A 537 -8.04 26.98 10.65
CA GLU A 537 -8.21 27.12 12.08
C GLU A 537 -7.31 26.11 12.81
N THR A 538 -6.62 26.56 13.86
CA THR A 538 -5.73 25.70 14.64
C THR A 538 -5.68 26.10 16.11
N SER A 539 -5.48 25.11 16.97
CA SER A 539 -5.15 25.32 18.39
C SER A 539 -3.72 25.81 18.62
N HIS A 540 -2.84 25.76 17.61
CA HIS A 540 -1.44 26.20 17.72
C HIS A 540 -1.31 27.72 17.62
N ALA A 541 -1.69 28.43 18.68
CA ALA A 541 -1.58 29.89 18.76
C ALA A 541 -0.14 30.40 18.92
N ASP A 542 0.78 29.54 19.32
CA ASP A 542 2.22 29.78 19.45
C ASP A 542 2.96 29.75 18.09
N ARG A 543 2.48 28.93 17.13
CA ARG A 543 3.16 28.74 15.83
C ARG A 543 2.94 29.87 14.83
N THR A 544 3.91 30.11 13.96
CA THR A 544 3.83 31.09 12.88
C THR A 544 2.87 30.65 11.77
N GLY A 545 2.41 31.59 10.94
CA GLY A 545 1.56 31.27 9.78
C GLY A 545 2.23 30.28 8.81
N ARG A 546 3.55 30.39 8.64
CA ARG A 546 4.35 29.48 7.81
C ARG A 546 4.33 28.05 8.34
N GLU A 547 4.56 27.87 9.64
CA GLU A 547 4.56 26.54 10.28
C GLU A 547 3.17 25.90 10.24
N ILE A 548 2.11 26.68 10.44
CA ILE A 548 0.72 26.19 10.35
C ILE A 548 0.40 25.77 8.91
N TRP A 549 0.83 26.55 7.91
CA TRP A 549 0.68 26.16 6.51
C TRP A 549 1.44 24.89 6.18
N SER A 550 2.72 24.79 6.57
CA SER A 550 3.52 23.57 6.41
C SER A 550 2.84 22.36 7.05
N LEU A 551 2.33 22.52 8.29
CA LEU A 551 1.56 21.49 8.98
C LEU A 551 0.31 21.09 8.18
N TYR A 552 -0.51 22.04 7.74
CA TYR A 552 -1.71 21.73 6.95
C TYR A 552 -1.38 21.02 5.63
N THR A 553 -0.33 21.46 4.92
CA THR A 553 0.08 20.84 3.65
C THR A 553 0.55 19.40 3.79
N THR A 554 0.85 18.92 5.01
CA THR A 554 1.11 17.49 5.23
C THR A 554 -0.09 16.60 4.87
N LEU A 555 -1.32 17.13 4.78
CA LEU A 555 -2.47 16.38 4.27
C LEU A 555 -2.24 15.81 2.86
N THR A 556 -1.44 16.48 2.04
CA THR A 556 -1.06 15.95 0.72
C THR A 556 -0.34 14.62 0.84
N ARG A 557 0.38 14.36 1.94
CA ARG A 557 1.00 13.06 2.23
C ARG A 557 -0.04 11.95 2.37
N VAL A 558 -1.18 12.21 2.98
CA VAL A 558 -2.27 11.22 3.07
C VAL A 558 -2.88 10.95 1.71
N GLU A 559 -3.11 12.01 0.94
CA GLU A 559 -3.61 11.85 -0.43
C GLU A 559 -2.64 10.98 -1.26
N ASP A 560 -1.32 11.16 -1.07
CA ASP A 560 -0.28 10.30 -1.65
C ASP A 560 -0.39 8.86 -1.16
N VAL A 561 -0.58 8.64 0.14
CA VAL A 561 -0.76 7.30 0.74
C VAL A 561 -1.96 6.59 0.10
N PHE A 562 -3.13 7.24 0.08
CA PHE A 562 -4.33 6.65 -0.53
C PHE A 562 -4.17 6.43 -2.03
N ARG A 563 -3.43 7.30 -2.72
CA ARG A 563 -3.09 7.12 -4.14
C ARG A 563 -2.24 5.87 -4.32
N ASN A 564 -1.16 5.70 -3.58
CA ASN A 564 -0.26 4.54 -3.67
C ASN A 564 -0.98 3.24 -3.31
N LEU A 565 -1.82 3.24 -2.26
CA LEU A 565 -2.66 2.09 -1.93
C LEU A 565 -3.59 1.72 -3.11
N LYS A 566 -4.22 2.72 -3.73
CA LYS A 566 -5.16 2.54 -4.84
C LYS A 566 -4.52 2.20 -6.19
N SER A 567 -3.28 2.64 -6.45
CA SER A 567 -2.59 2.40 -7.73
C SER A 567 -1.60 1.24 -7.62
N ASP A 568 -0.62 1.38 -6.75
CA ASP A 568 0.58 0.54 -6.74
C ASP A 568 0.34 -0.77 -5.99
N LEU A 569 -0.51 -0.73 -4.96
CA LEU A 569 -0.85 -1.92 -4.15
C LEU A 569 -2.18 -2.56 -4.57
N GLY A 570 -2.92 -1.92 -5.49
CA GLY A 570 -4.10 -2.50 -6.10
C GLY A 570 -5.22 -2.85 -5.11
N ILE A 571 -5.49 -2.01 -4.09
CA ILE A 571 -6.60 -2.24 -3.15
C ILE A 571 -8.00 -2.18 -3.81
N ARG A 572 -8.06 -1.82 -5.09
CA ARG A 572 -9.27 -1.76 -5.90
C ARG A 572 -9.00 -2.34 -7.30
N PRO A 573 -9.99 -2.98 -7.93
CA PRO A 573 -11.28 -3.40 -7.36
C PRO A 573 -11.17 -4.44 -6.23
N VAL A 574 -12.10 -4.42 -5.27
CA VAL A 574 -12.19 -5.47 -4.23
C VAL A 574 -13.08 -6.60 -4.73
N PHE A 575 -12.49 -7.77 -4.99
CA PHE A 575 -13.23 -8.94 -5.49
C PHE A 575 -13.81 -9.84 -4.39
N HIS A 576 -13.30 -9.72 -3.16
CA HIS A 576 -13.72 -10.54 -2.04
C HIS A 576 -15.19 -10.26 -1.67
N GLN A 577 -15.97 -11.33 -1.47
CA GLN A 577 -17.41 -11.23 -1.20
C GLN A 577 -17.77 -11.33 0.29
N LYS A 578 -16.85 -11.77 1.14
CA LYS A 578 -17.04 -11.87 2.60
C LYS A 578 -16.38 -10.68 3.29
N ALA A 579 -16.98 -10.18 4.37
CA ALA A 579 -16.45 -9.05 5.14
C ALA A 579 -15.03 -9.33 5.66
N SER A 580 -14.82 -10.48 6.33
CA SER A 580 -13.51 -10.89 6.85
C SER A 580 -12.43 -10.96 5.77
N ARG A 581 -12.77 -11.49 4.58
CA ARG A 581 -11.84 -11.57 3.45
C ARG A 581 -11.48 -10.21 2.87
N CYS A 582 -12.44 -9.29 2.78
CA CYS A 582 -12.14 -7.90 2.41
C CYS A 582 -11.17 -7.28 3.43
N MET A 583 -11.40 -7.50 4.71
CA MET A 583 -10.55 -6.97 5.78
C MET A 583 -9.12 -7.52 5.73
N ALA A 584 -8.96 -8.84 5.57
CA ALA A 584 -7.65 -9.48 5.49
C ALA A 584 -6.86 -8.98 4.26
N HIS A 585 -7.52 -8.90 3.09
CA HIS A 585 -6.89 -8.42 1.86
C HIS A 585 -6.43 -6.95 1.94
N LEU A 586 -7.28 -6.08 2.51
CA LEU A 586 -6.92 -4.68 2.73
C LEU A 586 -5.81 -4.55 3.80
N PHE A 587 -5.82 -5.39 4.83
CA PHE A 587 -4.76 -5.38 5.84
C PHE A 587 -3.41 -5.82 5.29
N ILE A 588 -3.35 -6.85 4.43
CA ILE A 588 -2.12 -7.21 3.69
C ILE A 588 -1.60 -6.03 2.87
N SER A 589 -2.51 -5.25 2.28
CA SER A 589 -2.15 -4.06 1.51
C SER A 589 -1.54 -2.97 2.40
N ILE A 590 -1.98 -2.85 3.65
CA ILE A 590 -1.37 -1.95 4.62
C ILE A 590 0.03 -2.43 5.02
N LEU A 591 0.22 -3.74 5.25
CA LEU A 591 1.55 -4.31 5.51
C LEU A 591 2.50 -4.07 4.32
N ALA A 592 2.01 -4.25 3.09
CA ALA A 592 2.78 -3.96 1.88
C ALA A 592 3.12 -2.46 1.76
N TYR A 593 2.21 -1.60 2.20
CA TYR A 593 2.47 -0.17 2.25
C TYR A 593 3.51 0.21 3.30
N PHE A 594 3.59 -0.47 4.45
CA PHE A 594 4.72 -0.30 5.38
C PHE A 594 6.06 -0.60 4.71
N LEU A 595 6.14 -1.67 3.91
CA LEU A 595 7.35 -2.00 3.15
C LEU A 595 7.69 -0.88 2.15
N LEU A 596 6.70 -0.43 1.37
CA LEU A 596 6.86 0.67 0.41
C LEU A 596 7.37 1.94 1.10
N SER A 597 6.71 2.36 2.19
CA SER A 597 7.07 3.54 2.95
C SER A 597 8.48 3.43 3.55
N ASN A 598 8.89 2.24 4.04
CA ASN A 598 10.26 2.01 4.52
C ASN A 598 11.29 2.22 3.41
N ILE A 599 11.08 1.62 2.23
CA ILE A 599 11.98 1.72 1.08
C ILE A 599 12.10 3.18 0.63
N GLU A 600 10.97 3.84 0.35
CA GLU A 600 10.97 5.21 -0.14
C GLU A 600 11.47 6.21 0.91
N HIS A 601 11.24 5.97 2.20
CA HIS A 601 11.77 6.85 3.25
C HIS A 601 13.30 6.75 3.34
N ARG A 602 13.86 5.54 3.42
CA ARG A 602 15.32 5.33 3.47
C ARG A 602 16.04 5.87 2.23
N LEU A 603 15.42 5.72 1.06
CA LEU A 603 15.96 6.29 -0.18
C LEU A 603 15.93 7.83 -0.16
N ARG A 604 14.82 8.43 0.29
CA ARG A 604 14.71 9.89 0.40
C ARG A 604 15.73 10.49 1.37
N GLU A 605 16.01 9.83 2.49
CA GLU A 605 17.08 10.23 3.43
C GLU A 605 18.47 10.24 2.77
N LYS A 606 18.67 9.50 1.67
CA LYS A 606 19.89 9.46 0.87
C LYS A 606 19.79 10.25 -0.43
N GLY A 607 18.82 11.15 -0.54
CA GLY A 607 18.61 12.01 -1.72
C GLY A 607 18.05 11.30 -2.94
N GLU A 608 17.54 10.07 -2.79
CA GLU A 608 16.90 9.31 -3.87
C GLU A 608 15.37 9.44 -3.80
N THR A 609 14.77 10.03 -4.84
CA THR A 609 13.35 10.43 -4.84
C THR A 609 12.49 9.67 -5.87
N ARG A 610 13.07 8.69 -6.57
CA ARG A 610 12.33 7.83 -7.51
C ARG A 610 11.20 7.08 -6.80
N SER A 611 10.03 7.05 -7.45
CA SER A 611 8.85 6.34 -6.96
C SER A 611 9.02 4.82 -6.99
N TRP A 612 8.28 4.10 -6.14
CA TRP A 612 8.23 2.64 -6.18
C TRP A 612 7.99 2.07 -7.58
N LYS A 613 7.07 2.64 -8.36
CA LYS A 613 6.82 2.21 -9.74
C LYS A 613 8.06 2.29 -10.63
N THR A 614 8.85 3.34 -10.48
CA THR A 614 10.14 3.49 -11.20
C THR A 614 11.14 2.44 -10.73
N LEU A 615 11.20 2.18 -9.43
CA LEU A 615 12.06 1.14 -8.85
C LEU A 615 11.67 -0.26 -9.35
N LEU A 616 10.38 -0.57 -9.45
CA LEU A 616 9.88 -1.83 -10.04
C LEU A 616 10.39 -2.04 -11.47
N THR A 617 10.30 -1.01 -12.31
CA THR A 617 10.80 -1.08 -13.69
C THR A 617 12.32 -1.26 -13.72
N LEU A 618 13.04 -0.46 -12.93
CA LEU A 618 14.50 -0.51 -12.88
C LEU A 618 15.00 -1.87 -12.39
N PHE A 619 14.42 -2.42 -11.32
CA PHE A 619 14.83 -3.71 -10.75
C PHE A 619 14.23 -4.91 -11.49
N GLY A 620 13.32 -4.70 -12.45
CA GLY A 620 12.73 -5.76 -13.27
C GLY A 620 13.73 -6.50 -14.17
N THR A 621 14.96 -5.99 -14.34
CA THR A 621 16.04 -6.67 -15.08
C THR A 621 16.93 -7.56 -14.20
N LEU A 622 16.64 -7.66 -12.89
CA LEU A 622 17.30 -8.60 -11.98
C LEU A 622 16.56 -9.94 -11.89
N TRP A 623 17.23 -10.99 -12.37
CA TRP A 623 16.68 -12.33 -12.54
C TRP A 623 17.55 -13.37 -11.87
N ARG A 624 16.90 -14.49 -11.53
CA ARG A 624 17.50 -15.71 -11.05
C ARG A 624 17.24 -16.81 -12.07
N THR A 625 18.30 -17.28 -12.73
CA THR A 625 18.21 -18.19 -13.88
C THR A 625 19.04 -19.44 -13.66
N THR A 626 18.52 -20.58 -14.12
CA THR A 626 19.26 -21.83 -14.20
C THR A 626 19.81 -21.96 -15.62
N VAL A 627 21.14 -21.96 -15.74
CA VAL A 627 21.83 -22.28 -17.00
C VAL A 627 22.22 -23.75 -16.96
N THR A 628 21.77 -24.54 -17.92
CA THR A 628 22.20 -25.92 -18.09
C THR A 628 23.18 -26.04 -19.23
N GLY A 629 24.09 -26.99 -19.14
CA GLY A 629 25.05 -27.26 -20.20
C GLY A 629 25.78 -28.56 -19.95
N ARG A 630 26.11 -29.24 -21.03
CA ARG A 630 26.88 -30.48 -21.01
C ARG A 630 28.36 -30.16 -21.08
N ASP A 631 29.14 -30.88 -20.29
CA ASP A 631 30.58 -30.87 -20.44
C ASP A 631 30.98 -32.01 -21.39
N PRO A 632 31.54 -31.70 -22.58
CA PRO A 632 31.86 -32.71 -23.58
C PRO A 632 33.02 -33.62 -23.15
N HIS A 633 33.87 -33.19 -22.21
CA HIS A 633 35.02 -33.96 -21.74
C HIS A 633 34.62 -34.92 -20.61
N THR A 634 33.75 -34.46 -19.71
CA THR A 634 33.37 -35.26 -18.53
C THR A 634 32.04 -35.99 -18.69
N GLY A 635 31.22 -35.61 -19.68
CA GLY A 635 29.90 -36.18 -19.94
C GLY A 635 28.85 -35.84 -18.88
N PHE A 636 29.15 -34.95 -17.94
CA PHE A 636 28.20 -34.46 -16.94
C PHE A 636 27.35 -33.34 -17.49
N ASP A 637 26.08 -33.30 -17.07
CA ASP A 637 25.21 -32.15 -17.26
C ASP A 637 25.32 -31.25 -16.03
N TYR A 638 25.72 -30.00 -16.25
CA TYR A 638 25.80 -28.99 -15.21
C TYR A 638 24.49 -28.20 -15.18
N ARG A 639 23.94 -27.98 -13.97
CA ARG A 639 22.90 -26.98 -13.72
C ARG A 639 23.50 -25.89 -12.84
N ILE A 640 23.56 -24.68 -13.38
CA ILE A 640 24.17 -23.51 -12.76
C ILE A 640 23.07 -22.50 -12.46
N ARG A 641 22.68 -22.40 -11.20
CA ARG A 641 21.73 -21.40 -10.71
C ARG A 641 22.48 -20.10 -10.42
N MET A 642 22.27 -19.06 -11.22
CA MET A 642 22.96 -17.78 -11.13
C MET A 642 22.02 -16.59 -11.10
N THR A 643 22.52 -15.48 -10.56
CA THR A 643 21.81 -14.20 -10.44
C THR A 643 22.43 -13.24 -11.44
N SER A 644 21.60 -12.47 -12.15
CA SER A 644 22.11 -11.45 -13.07
C SER A 644 22.91 -10.38 -12.30
N LYS A 645 23.89 -9.78 -12.98
CA LYS A 645 24.72 -8.73 -12.38
C LYS A 645 23.92 -7.42 -12.34
N PRO A 646 23.87 -6.71 -11.20
CA PRO A 646 23.22 -5.41 -11.14
C PRO A 646 23.88 -4.39 -12.05
N GLU A 647 23.04 -3.66 -12.77
CA GLU A 647 23.41 -2.45 -13.51
C GLU A 647 23.92 -1.36 -12.54
N PRO A 648 24.70 -0.37 -13.02
CA PRO A 648 25.26 0.67 -12.15
C PRO A 648 24.21 1.42 -11.32
N GLU A 649 23.06 1.74 -11.92
CA GLU A 649 21.96 2.40 -11.21
C GLU A 649 21.34 1.54 -10.11
N GLN A 650 21.09 0.25 -10.41
CA GLN A 650 20.58 -0.71 -9.44
C GLN A 650 21.56 -0.87 -8.27
N ARG A 651 22.86 -0.96 -8.57
CA ARG A 651 23.91 -1.03 -7.54
C ARG A 651 23.90 0.20 -6.64
N GLY A 652 23.79 1.40 -7.21
CA GLY A 652 23.69 2.63 -6.42
C GLY A 652 22.50 2.65 -5.46
N ILE A 653 21.36 2.06 -5.83
CA ILE A 653 20.19 1.94 -4.96
C ILE A 653 20.40 0.86 -3.89
N LEU A 654 20.93 -0.31 -4.26
CA LEU A 654 21.29 -1.37 -3.31
C LEU A 654 22.27 -0.86 -2.26
N ASP A 655 23.29 -0.10 -2.66
CA ASP A 655 24.30 0.48 -1.77
C ASP A 655 23.67 1.51 -0.82
N LYS A 656 22.78 2.40 -1.30
CA LYS A 656 22.03 3.35 -0.46
C LYS A 656 21.18 2.64 0.59
N LEU A 657 20.60 1.49 0.25
CA LEU A 657 19.83 0.66 1.17
C LEU A 657 20.72 -0.23 2.05
N GLY A 658 22.02 -0.37 1.75
CA GLY A 658 22.94 -1.24 2.50
C GLY A 658 22.82 -2.73 2.15
N ILE A 659 22.22 -3.07 1.01
CA ILE A 659 22.03 -4.45 0.53
C ILE A 659 23.30 -4.88 -0.24
N LYS A 660 24.23 -5.53 0.47
CA LYS A 660 25.59 -5.81 -0.04
C LYS A 660 25.72 -7.07 -0.89
N SER A 661 24.86 -8.07 -0.70
CA SER A 661 25.00 -9.37 -1.38
C SER A 661 23.68 -9.88 -1.93
N LEU A 662 23.69 -10.24 -3.21
CA LEU A 662 22.61 -11.00 -3.83
C LEU A 662 22.85 -12.51 -3.66
N LEU A 663 21.84 -13.30 -4.04
CA LEU A 663 21.93 -14.76 -4.03
C LEU A 663 23.15 -15.25 -4.84
N ARG A 664 23.98 -16.06 -4.18
CA ARG A 664 25.23 -16.59 -4.76
C ARG A 664 24.95 -17.60 -5.87
N ARG A 665 25.92 -17.74 -6.78
CA ARG A 665 25.93 -18.79 -7.80
C ARG A 665 25.98 -20.17 -7.13
N VAL A 666 25.08 -21.05 -7.51
CA VAL A 666 25.05 -22.46 -7.10
C VAL A 666 25.30 -23.32 -8.33
N VAL A 667 26.19 -24.31 -8.22
CA VAL A 667 26.52 -25.24 -9.30
C VAL A 667 26.20 -26.64 -8.82
N SER A 668 25.44 -27.38 -9.62
CA SER A 668 25.15 -28.80 -9.40
C SER A 668 25.45 -29.58 -10.67
N ARG A 669 25.79 -30.86 -10.53
CA ARG A 669 26.03 -31.77 -11.67
C ARG A 669 25.08 -32.96 -11.56
N VAL A 670 24.56 -33.39 -12.70
CA VAL A 670 23.78 -34.63 -12.82
C VAL A 670 24.50 -35.50 -13.84
N ARG A 671 24.65 -36.79 -13.52
CA ARG A 671 25.17 -37.77 -14.48
C ARG A 671 24.02 -38.13 -15.40
N SER A 672 24.17 -37.91 -16.71
CA SER A 672 23.12 -38.29 -17.64
C SER A 672 22.99 -39.82 -17.61
N GLU A 673 21.80 -40.31 -17.23
CA GLU A 673 21.45 -41.70 -17.50
C GLU A 673 21.27 -41.79 -19.01
N LYS A 674 22.15 -42.52 -19.69
CA LYS A 674 21.90 -42.93 -21.08
C LYS A 674 20.55 -43.66 -21.07
N LYS A 675 19.51 -43.05 -21.63
CA LYS A 675 18.42 -43.82 -22.22
C LYS A 675 19.06 -44.65 -23.32
N GLU A 676 19.30 -45.94 -23.05
CA GLU A 676 19.50 -46.90 -24.13
C GLU A 676 18.24 -46.84 -24.99
N VAL A 677 18.42 -46.31 -26.20
CA VAL A 677 17.45 -46.45 -27.27
C VAL A 677 17.50 -47.94 -27.63
N GLU A 678 16.48 -48.70 -27.21
CA GLU A 678 16.26 -50.04 -27.76
C GLU A 678 16.16 -49.90 -29.28
N ALA A 679 17.17 -50.43 -29.97
CA ALA A 679 17.13 -50.60 -31.41
C ALA A 679 15.94 -51.51 -31.76
N PRO A 680 15.17 -51.20 -32.82
CA PRO A 680 14.10 -52.07 -33.25
C PRO A 680 14.71 -53.41 -33.68
N SER A 681 14.33 -54.49 -32.99
CA SER A 681 14.63 -55.84 -33.42
C SER A 681 14.01 -56.08 -34.79
N GLY A 682 14.83 -56.11 -35.82
CA GLY A 682 14.43 -56.61 -37.13
C GLY A 682 14.10 -58.10 -37.01
N SER A 683 12.85 -58.46 -37.27
CA SER A 683 12.49 -59.81 -37.67
C SER A 683 12.51 -59.87 -39.20
N SER A 684 13.61 -60.38 -39.73
CA SER A 684 13.62 -61.05 -41.02
C SER A 684 12.94 -62.41 -40.88
N THR A 685 12.22 -62.78 -41.95
CA THR A 685 11.48 -64.03 -42.26
C THR A 685 10.16 -64.27 -41.54
#